data_AF-A0A8H5INP8-F1
#
_entry.id   AF-A0A8H5INP8-F1
#
_cell.length_a   1.000
_cell.length_b   1.000
_cell.length_c   1.000
_cell.angle_alpha   90.00
_cell.angle_beta   90.00
_cell.angle_gamma   90.00
#
_symmetry.space_group_name_H-M   'P 1'
#
loop_
_entity.id
_entity.type
_entity.pdbx_description
1 polymer ?
#
loop_
_entity_poly.entity_id
_entity_poly.type
_entity_poly.pdbx_seq_one_letter_code
_entity_poly.pdbx_strand_id
1 'polypeptide(L)'
;MRIARWLLGGGPEHVGLVLGNDASGKTTFLYRLKFGEVVQTIPTIGFNVETIDHPDGEKVTLWDVGGCDRIRPLIRHYMSQDRFLIFIQSCTDTEPDRVEFSLEYLRMGLNMMLENEAKHMFIIFNKQDLLSEEERPKIVRGLKEKIEAEIKPYAHKLDIKILDTPGLSALSGCQAHDVMDEIRKTLKPKKPAKNTKAEIEQREKGPSEEELRNKIRTANAESADAKTFWQSFLDGSLEAWDHYTHLRAGFFVMHDCFGRGLGLLECADEFMEHLNRLREGNPERFRNTAHKTMTIFWLHQIQVAAIEYQAHSLDKFPSREDYADIVFSASHLMNSGLWRAYYSKDLLFSPLARANYSLPDLQPLPTIKQVTSAPVQEKVTNHVDRLPRFAFSVVQKTLSSKLRRGGVVKQALEALQSSTMRLRASDSSVPPYSETQAYFWIQIIHAYTRSLEVESSESQFTTYEAFKSLFDIKGDEWREYYSQSTWESIAARMTFVNPDKKPLPNIFNLPSQARKDLARSQMINATNHRSADTDLPSSEDLDFLAAILIDEAKLIPESELNVASHASLITFLFNRLTEKTKSPATSTKRGDASLASSTALEMAKWTGLTQAMFWVQQIQIALAGRKEMGFEEFIKGNAVLAFEELPFVYYSPQLWGSVEARDGYVMPDRRGLSSIVPGKVKH
;
A
#
# COMPACT_ATOMS: atom_id res chain seq x y z
N MET A 1 -4.33 -6.42 -20.06
CA MET A 1 -3.98 -6.23 -18.64
C MET A 1 -3.35 -7.50 -18.09
N ARG A 2 -2.03 -7.49 -17.88
CA ARG A 2 -1.21 -8.64 -17.44
C ARG A 2 -0.83 -8.60 -15.95
N ILE A 3 -1.24 -7.55 -15.23
CA ILE A 3 -0.82 -7.24 -13.85
C ILE A 3 -1.40 -8.20 -12.80
N ALA A 4 -2.53 -8.86 -13.06
CA ALA A 4 -3.00 -9.88 -12.11
C ALA A 4 -2.10 -11.13 -12.08
N ARG A 5 -1.28 -11.35 -13.11
CA ARG A 5 -0.29 -12.43 -13.15
C ARG A 5 0.96 -12.11 -12.31
N TRP A 6 1.13 -10.83 -11.94
CA TRP A 6 2.31 -10.28 -11.26
C TRP A 6 2.25 -10.41 -9.73
N LEU A 7 1.05 -10.38 -9.14
CA LEU A 7 0.84 -10.38 -7.67
C LEU A 7 0.86 -11.77 -7.00
N LEU A 8 0.95 -12.86 -7.77
CA LEU A 8 0.64 -14.22 -7.30
C LEU A 8 1.78 -15.16 -7.74
N GLY A 9 2.51 -15.70 -6.77
CA GLY A 9 3.82 -16.33 -6.99
C GLY A 9 3.79 -17.86 -7.24
N GLY A 10 4.41 -18.27 -8.34
CA GLY A 10 5.37 -19.40 -8.36
C GLY A 10 4.89 -20.86 -8.40
N GLY A 11 3.59 -21.16 -8.50
CA GLY A 11 3.06 -22.53 -8.75
C GLY A 11 2.18 -22.62 -10.01
N PRO A 12 1.64 -23.80 -10.41
CA PRO A 12 0.51 -23.86 -11.35
C PRO A 12 -0.70 -23.21 -10.66
N GLU A 13 -0.82 -21.91 -10.86
CA GLU A 13 -1.86 -21.09 -10.24
C GLU A 13 -3.02 -20.94 -11.22
N HIS A 14 -4.21 -21.32 -10.76
CA HIS A 14 -5.43 -21.00 -11.48
C HIS A 14 -5.95 -19.66 -10.96
N VAL A 15 -6.18 -18.71 -11.87
CA VAL A 15 -6.76 -17.40 -11.53
C VAL A 15 -8.19 -17.36 -12.07
N GLY A 16 -9.15 -17.13 -11.18
CA GLY A 16 -10.57 -17.09 -11.50
C GLY A 16 -11.22 -15.78 -11.10
N LEU A 17 -12.26 -15.37 -11.83
CA LEU A 17 -13.17 -14.29 -11.41
C LEU A 17 -14.45 -14.90 -10.85
N VAL A 18 -14.92 -14.37 -9.72
CA VAL A 18 -16.22 -14.76 -9.14
C VAL A 18 -17.22 -13.66 -9.44
N LEU A 19 -18.21 -13.99 -10.27
CA LEU A 19 -19.32 -13.13 -10.65
C LEU A 19 -20.64 -13.67 -10.09
N GLY A 20 -21.68 -12.85 -10.16
CA GLY A 20 -22.98 -13.10 -9.57
C GLY A 20 -23.57 -11.84 -8.96
N ASN A 21 -24.90 -11.83 -8.82
CA ASN A 21 -25.63 -10.69 -8.34
C ASN A 21 -25.17 -10.18 -6.95
N ASP A 22 -25.53 -8.96 -6.57
CA ASP A 22 -25.32 -8.48 -5.21
C ASP A 22 -25.98 -9.44 -4.19
N ALA A 23 -25.28 -9.66 -3.08
CA ALA A 23 -25.66 -10.62 -2.04
C ALA A 23 -25.79 -12.09 -2.50
N SER A 24 -25.29 -12.51 -3.67
CA SER A 24 -25.33 -13.93 -4.08
C SER A 24 -24.44 -14.87 -3.25
N GLY A 25 -23.57 -14.31 -2.40
CA GLY A 25 -22.71 -15.04 -1.46
C GLY A 25 -21.29 -15.30 -1.95
N LYS A 26 -20.79 -14.50 -2.92
CA LYS A 26 -19.42 -14.59 -3.48
C LYS A 26 -18.33 -14.47 -2.43
N THR A 27 -18.34 -13.39 -1.64
CA THR A 27 -17.38 -13.15 -0.57
C THR A 27 -17.45 -14.22 0.51
N THR A 28 -18.66 -14.64 0.87
CA THR A 28 -18.89 -15.73 1.83
C THR A 28 -18.32 -17.05 1.31
N PHE A 29 -18.50 -17.36 0.02
CA PHE A 29 -17.95 -18.56 -0.60
C PHE A 29 -16.42 -18.52 -0.60
N LEU A 30 -15.84 -17.37 -0.98
CA LEU A 30 -14.40 -17.15 -0.97
C LEU A 30 -13.78 -17.33 0.43
N TYR A 31 -14.36 -16.68 1.44
CA TYR A 31 -13.86 -16.75 2.81
C TYR A 31 -14.10 -18.08 3.50
N ARG A 32 -15.20 -18.76 3.16
CA ARG A 32 -15.42 -20.14 3.60
C ARG A 32 -14.29 -21.05 3.13
N LEU A 33 -13.87 -20.91 1.88
CA LEU A 33 -12.76 -21.69 1.33
C LEU A 33 -11.41 -21.29 1.92
N LYS A 34 -11.20 -20.00 2.21
CA LYS A 34 -9.92 -19.48 2.71
C LYS A 34 -9.68 -19.77 4.20
N PHE A 35 -10.69 -19.59 5.04
CA PHE A 35 -10.55 -19.64 6.51
C PHE A 35 -11.25 -20.84 7.15
N GLY A 36 -12.11 -21.56 6.41
CA GLY A 36 -12.87 -22.69 6.93
C GLY A 36 -14.03 -22.31 7.87
N GLU A 37 -14.14 -21.05 8.31
CA GLU A 37 -15.13 -20.58 9.29
C GLU A 37 -16.12 -19.54 8.76
N VAL A 38 -17.22 -19.31 9.50
CA VAL A 38 -18.19 -18.25 9.15
C VAL A 38 -17.59 -16.91 9.57
N VAL A 39 -17.32 -16.04 8.61
CA VAL A 39 -16.90 -14.66 8.88
C VAL A 39 -18.00 -13.66 8.50
N GLN A 40 -18.19 -12.64 9.34
CA GLN A 40 -19.10 -11.55 9.01
C GLN A 40 -18.44 -10.65 7.95
N THR A 41 -19.04 -10.60 6.76
CA THR A 41 -18.57 -9.79 5.62
C THR A 41 -19.29 -8.45 5.53
N ILE A 42 -18.59 -7.41 5.08
CA ILE A 42 -19.22 -6.19 4.54
C ILE A 42 -19.46 -6.34 3.02
N PRO A 43 -20.38 -5.58 2.41
CA PRO A 43 -20.54 -5.59 0.95
C PRO A 43 -19.21 -5.27 0.24
N THR A 44 -18.74 -6.15 -0.66
CA THR A 44 -17.50 -5.93 -1.40
C THR A 44 -17.57 -4.68 -2.26
N ILE A 45 -16.63 -3.76 -2.04
CA ILE A 45 -16.43 -2.60 -2.91
C ILE A 45 -15.44 -3.01 -4.00
N GLY A 46 -15.89 -3.10 -5.25
CA GLY A 46 -15.03 -3.43 -6.39
C GLY A 46 -14.57 -4.86 -6.40
N PHE A 47 -13.45 -5.13 -5.75
CA PHE A 47 -12.73 -6.39 -5.81
C PHE A 47 -12.25 -6.79 -4.42
N ASN A 48 -12.50 -8.03 -4.05
CA ASN A 48 -11.81 -8.74 -2.99
C ASN A 48 -11.07 -9.90 -3.62
N VAL A 49 -9.81 -10.13 -3.26
CA VAL A 49 -8.99 -11.15 -3.92
C VAL A 49 -8.28 -11.97 -2.87
N GLU A 50 -8.47 -13.29 -2.94
CA GLU A 50 -7.85 -14.22 -2.01
C GLU A 50 -7.27 -15.40 -2.77
N THR A 51 -6.12 -15.87 -2.30
CA THR A 51 -5.47 -17.10 -2.77
C THR A 51 -5.80 -18.23 -1.81
N ILE A 52 -6.45 -19.28 -2.30
CA ILE A 52 -6.80 -20.48 -1.56
C ILE A 52 -5.72 -21.53 -1.81
N ASP A 53 -5.11 -22.01 -0.73
CA ASP A 53 -4.17 -23.12 -0.77
C ASP A 53 -4.95 -24.45 -0.75
N HIS A 54 -4.65 -25.32 -1.71
CA HIS A 54 -5.21 -26.67 -1.75
C HIS A 54 -4.29 -27.66 -1.01
N PRO A 55 -4.83 -28.69 -0.32
CA PRO A 55 -4.02 -29.72 0.35
C PRO A 55 -2.93 -30.37 -0.53
N ASP A 56 -3.21 -30.54 -1.82
CA ASP A 56 -2.27 -31.09 -2.82
C ASP A 56 -1.15 -30.10 -3.27
N GLY A 57 -1.06 -28.91 -2.67
CA GLY A 57 -0.04 -27.89 -2.97
C GLY A 57 -0.34 -26.97 -4.16
N GLU A 58 -1.48 -27.14 -4.83
CA GLU A 58 -1.98 -26.22 -5.87
C GLU A 58 -2.60 -24.97 -5.23
N LYS A 59 -2.54 -23.83 -5.93
CA LYS A 59 -3.12 -22.56 -5.47
C LYS A 59 -4.14 -22.04 -6.46
N VAL A 60 -5.26 -21.55 -5.94
CA VAL A 60 -6.31 -20.90 -6.74
C VAL A 60 -6.55 -19.50 -6.22
N THR A 61 -6.35 -18.50 -7.07
CA THR A 61 -6.64 -17.12 -6.71
C THR A 61 -7.95 -16.68 -7.32
N LEU A 62 -8.88 -16.24 -6.46
CA LEU A 62 -10.22 -15.83 -6.86
C LEU A 62 -10.40 -14.34 -6.64
N TRP A 63 -10.80 -13.66 -7.72
CA TRP A 63 -11.19 -12.25 -7.72
C TRP A 63 -12.71 -12.18 -7.50
N ASP A 64 -13.15 -12.00 -6.26
CA ASP A 64 -14.54 -11.68 -5.92
C ASP A 64 -14.85 -10.25 -6.34
N VAL A 65 -15.71 -10.12 -7.35
CA VAL A 65 -16.08 -8.82 -7.88
C VAL A 65 -17.41 -8.39 -7.31
N GLY A 66 -17.47 -7.21 -6.70
CA GLY A 66 -18.69 -6.63 -6.18
C GLY A 66 -19.82 -6.65 -7.22
N GLY A 67 -21.02 -7.04 -6.81
CA GLY A 67 -22.17 -7.23 -7.72
C GLY A 67 -22.84 -5.95 -8.21
N CYS A 68 -22.25 -4.78 -7.95
CA CYS A 68 -22.85 -3.47 -8.18
C CYS A 68 -22.69 -3.00 -9.64
N ASP A 69 -23.76 -2.45 -10.23
CA ASP A 69 -23.82 -1.98 -11.62
C ASP A 69 -22.69 -1.05 -12.06
N ARG A 70 -22.25 -0.13 -11.18
CA ARG A 70 -21.34 0.94 -11.58
C ARG A 70 -19.88 0.48 -11.75
N ILE A 71 -19.48 -0.61 -11.09
CA ILE A 71 -18.13 -1.17 -11.19
C ILE A 71 -18.02 -2.24 -12.30
N ARG A 72 -19.16 -2.65 -12.89
CA ARG A 72 -19.23 -3.66 -13.97
C ARG A 72 -18.34 -3.36 -15.18
N PRO A 73 -18.24 -2.11 -15.69
CA PRO A 73 -17.37 -1.81 -16.82
C PRO A 73 -15.89 -2.04 -16.52
N LEU A 74 -15.49 -2.05 -15.24
CA LEU A 74 -14.12 -2.29 -14.84
C LEU A 74 -13.77 -3.78 -14.88
N ILE A 75 -14.75 -4.67 -14.74
CA ILE A 75 -14.55 -6.13 -14.63
C ILE A 75 -13.88 -6.70 -15.88
N ARG A 76 -14.25 -6.19 -17.06
CA ARG A 76 -13.70 -6.61 -18.36
C ARG A 76 -12.18 -6.54 -18.42
N HIS A 77 -11.60 -5.61 -17.66
CA HIS A 77 -10.18 -5.37 -17.60
C HIS A 77 -9.41 -6.41 -16.77
N TYR A 78 -10.12 -7.20 -15.96
CA TYR A 78 -9.57 -8.27 -15.14
C TYR A 78 -9.76 -9.64 -15.76
N MET A 79 -10.45 -9.78 -16.90
CA MET A 79 -10.51 -11.05 -17.62
C MET A 79 -9.31 -11.18 -18.57
N SER A 80 -8.78 -12.39 -18.72
CA SER A 80 -7.74 -12.73 -19.70
C SER A 80 -7.89 -14.19 -20.13
N GLN A 81 -7.31 -14.56 -21.28
CA GLN A 81 -7.45 -15.90 -21.90
C GLN A 81 -7.12 -17.09 -20.98
N ASP A 82 -6.27 -16.86 -19.98
CA ASP A 82 -5.78 -17.86 -19.03
C ASP A 82 -6.62 -17.97 -17.75
N ARG A 83 -7.68 -17.16 -17.63
CA ARG A 83 -8.57 -17.15 -16.47
C ARG A 83 -9.85 -17.93 -16.71
N PHE A 84 -10.45 -18.38 -15.61
CA PHE A 84 -11.78 -18.96 -15.60
C PHE A 84 -12.78 -18.05 -14.87
N LEU A 85 -14.07 -18.35 -14.99
CA LEU A 85 -15.14 -17.58 -14.36
C LEU A 85 -16.03 -18.49 -13.52
N ILE A 86 -16.30 -18.14 -12.27
CA ILE A 86 -17.34 -18.77 -11.44
C ILE A 86 -18.53 -17.81 -11.37
N PHE A 87 -19.68 -18.22 -11.87
CA PHE A 87 -20.93 -17.47 -11.74
C PHE A 87 -21.78 -18.06 -10.61
N ILE A 88 -22.06 -17.26 -9.58
CA ILE A 88 -22.85 -17.67 -8.41
C ILE A 88 -24.25 -17.09 -8.50
N GLN A 89 -25.24 -17.96 -8.69
CA GLN A 89 -26.67 -17.66 -8.62
C GLN A 89 -27.20 -17.91 -7.21
N SER A 90 -27.91 -16.93 -6.63
CA SER A 90 -28.65 -17.13 -5.38
C SER A 90 -29.95 -17.89 -5.64
N CYS A 91 -30.20 -18.97 -4.91
CA CYS A 91 -31.47 -19.71 -5.00
C CYS A 91 -32.64 -18.97 -4.35
N THR A 92 -32.39 -17.94 -3.55
CA THR A 92 -33.44 -17.13 -2.91
C THR A 92 -33.86 -15.92 -3.76
N ASP A 93 -33.15 -15.62 -4.85
CA ASP A 93 -33.48 -14.50 -5.75
C ASP A 93 -34.48 -14.99 -6.82
N THR A 94 -35.72 -15.28 -6.41
CA THR A 94 -36.75 -15.83 -7.31
C THR A 94 -37.67 -14.77 -7.93
N GLU A 95 -37.58 -13.52 -7.46
CA GLU A 95 -38.33 -12.40 -8.04
C GLU A 95 -37.94 -12.18 -9.51
N PRO A 96 -38.90 -11.97 -10.43
CA PRO A 96 -38.62 -11.85 -11.86
C PRO A 96 -37.53 -10.84 -12.21
N ASP A 97 -37.58 -9.64 -11.61
CA ASP A 97 -36.60 -8.57 -11.86
C ASP A 97 -35.19 -8.95 -11.36
N ARG A 98 -35.09 -9.63 -10.20
CA ARG A 98 -33.81 -10.12 -9.65
C ARG A 98 -33.21 -11.21 -10.54
N VAL A 99 -34.05 -12.11 -11.06
CA VAL A 99 -33.63 -13.17 -11.98
C VAL A 99 -33.12 -12.55 -13.28
N GLU A 100 -33.89 -11.68 -13.92
CA GLU A 100 -33.48 -11.05 -15.19
C GLU A 100 -32.17 -10.27 -15.03
N PHE A 101 -32.03 -9.53 -13.94
CA PHE A 101 -30.79 -8.81 -13.63
C PHE A 101 -29.58 -9.75 -13.47
N SER A 102 -29.79 -10.93 -12.87
CA SER A 102 -28.75 -11.96 -12.79
C SER A 102 -28.39 -12.51 -14.18
N LEU A 103 -29.38 -12.73 -15.05
CA LEU A 103 -29.16 -13.18 -16.43
C LEU A 103 -28.44 -12.12 -17.27
N GLU A 104 -28.77 -10.83 -17.13
CA GLU A 104 -28.00 -9.74 -17.74
C GLU A 104 -26.53 -9.77 -17.30
N TYR A 105 -26.27 -10.04 -16.02
CA TYR A 105 -24.91 -10.14 -15.50
C TYR A 105 -24.17 -11.38 -16.02
N LEU A 106 -24.87 -12.49 -16.19
CA LEU A 106 -24.34 -13.69 -16.87
C LEU A 106 -23.98 -13.37 -18.33
N ARG A 107 -24.86 -12.71 -19.09
CA ARG A 107 -24.59 -12.29 -20.49
C ARG A 107 -23.35 -11.41 -20.57
N MET A 108 -23.20 -10.46 -19.63
CA MET A 108 -21.99 -9.64 -19.53
C MET A 108 -20.74 -10.50 -19.32
N GLY A 109 -20.78 -11.47 -18.38
CA GLY A 109 -19.68 -12.39 -18.13
C GLY A 109 -19.30 -13.24 -19.35
N LEU A 110 -20.29 -13.75 -20.08
CA LEU A 110 -20.09 -14.52 -21.31
C LEU A 110 -19.43 -13.70 -22.42
N ASN A 111 -19.93 -12.49 -22.68
CA ASN A 111 -19.34 -11.58 -23.67
C ASN A 111 -17.91 -11.20 -23.31
N MET A 112 -17.66 -10.88 -22.04
CA MET A 112 -16.34 -10.57 -21.52
C MET A 112 -15.35 -11.73 -21.73
N MET A 113 -15.78 -12.99 -21.54
CA MET A 113 -14.94 -14.16 -21.81
C MET A 113 -14.60 -14.27 -23.30
N LEU A 114 -15.57 -14.06 -24.19
CA LEU A 114 -15.34 -14.10 -25.64
C LEU A 114 -14.34 -13.03 -26.10
N GLU A 115 -14.50 -11.79 -25.63
CA GLU A 115 -13.61 -10.66 -25.95
C GLU A 115 -12.15 -10.91 -25.52
N ASN A 116 -11.94 -11.71 -24.48
CA ASN A 116 -10.64 -11.98 -23.90
C ASN A 116 -10.13 -13.41 -24.18
N GLU A 117 -10.81 -14.16 -25.05
CA GLU A 117 -10.47 -15.55 -25.42
C GLU A 117 -10.38 -16.52 -24.23
N ALA A 118 -11.08 -16.23 -23.13
CA ALA A 118 -11.18 -17.10 -21.96
C ALA A 118 -12.11 -18.28 -22.24
N LYS A 119 -11.79 -19.47 -21.74
CA LYS A 119 -12.51 -20.71 -22.11
C LYS A 119 -13.48 -21.23 -21.06
N HIS A 120 -13.07 -21.28 -19.80
CA HIS A 120 -13.78 -22.07 -18.78
C HIS A 120 -14.71 -21.20 -17.91
N MET A 121 -15.98 -21.58 -17.86
CA MET A 121 -16.98 -20.99 -16.94
C MET A 121 -17.63 -22.09 -16.10
N PHE A 122 -17.81 -21.82 -14.82
CA PHE A 122 -18.51 -22.69 -13.87
C PHE A 122 -19.69 -21.95 -13.28
N ILE A 123 -20.87 -22.56 -13.26
CA ILE A 123 -22.08 -21.97 -12.72
C ILE A 123 -22.53 -22.76 -11.50
N ILE A 124 -22.75 -22.09 -10.38
CA ILE A 124 -23.15 -22.71 -9.11
C ILE A 124 -24.39 -22.03 -8.51
N PHE A 125 -25.17 -22.79 -7.75
CA PHE A 125 -26.44 -22.36 -7.14
C PHE A 125 -26.33 -22.35 -5.61
N ASN A 126 -26.15 -21.17 -5.04
CA ASN A 126 -25.87 -20.98 -3.62
C ASN A 126 -27.13 -20.69 -2.80
N LYS A 127 -27.02 -20.82 -1.47
CA LYS A 127 -28.10 -20.60 -0.47
C LYS A 127 -29.24 -21.63 -0.54
N GLN A 128 -28.92 -22.86 -0.92
CA GLN A 128 -29.91 -23.94 -0.96
C GLN A 128 -30.38 -24.37 0.44
N ASP A 129 -29.60 -24.04 1.48
CA ASP A 129 -29.92 -24.24 2.89
C ASP A 129 -31.10 -23.39 3.37
N LEU A 130 -31.39 -22.27 2.69
CA LEU A 130 -32.52 -21.39 3.03
C LEU A 130 -33.85 -21.86 2.40
N LEU A 131 -33.81 -22.93 1.60
CA LEU A 131 -34.99 -23.52 0.97
C LEU A 131 -35.38 -24.81 1.68
N SER A 132 -36.70 -25.07 1.77
CA SER A 132 -37.19 -26.36 2.25
C SER A 132 -36.80 -27.50 1.31
N GLU A 133 -36.80 -28.74 1.81
CA GLU A 133 -36.46 -29.93 1.02
C GLU A 133 -37.38 -30.12 -0.20
N GLU A 134 -38.64 -29.69 -0.10
CA GLU A 134 -39.63 -29.80 -1.18
C GLU A 134 -39.47 -28.72 -2.26
N GLU A 135 -39.08 -27.50 -1.87
CA GLU A 135 -38.92 -26.36 -2.78
C GLU A 135 -37.58 -26.39 -3.52
N ARG A 136 -36.52 -26.83 -2.85
CA ARG A 136 -35.14 -26.78 -3.36
C ARG A 136 -34.99 -27.38 -4.76
N PRO A 137 -35.44 -28.62 -5.06
CA PRO A 137 -35.29 -29.19 -6.39
C PRO A 137 -36.06 -28.41 -7.47
N LYS A 138 -37.24 -27.88 -7.13
CA LYS A 138 -38.08 -27.13 -8.07
C LYS A 138 -37.44 -25.79 -8.45
N ILE A 139 -36.95 -25.04 -7.45
CA ILE A 139 -36.34 -23.73 -7.66
C ILE A 139 -35.01 -23.86 -8.40
N VAL A 140 -34.13 -24.78 -7.97
CA VAL A 140 -32.83 -24.99 -8.63
C VAL A 140 -33.03 -25.39 -10.09
N ARG A 141 -33.95 -26.31 -10.39
CA ARG A 141 -34.29 -26.70 -11.76
C ARG A 141 -34.79 -25.52 -12.59
N GLY A 142 -35.71 -24.71 -12.05
CA GLY A 142 -36.25 -23.56 -12.77
C GLY A 142 -35.21 -22.47 -13.07
N LEU A 143 -34.28 -22.22 -12.15
CA LEU A 143 -33.15 -21.30 -12.38
C LEU A 143 -32.16 -21.88 -13.40
N LYS A 144 -31.89 -23.19 -13.31
CA LYS A 144 -31.02 -23.92 -14.24
C LYS A 144 -31.54 -23.85 -15.68
N GLU A 145 -32.83 -24.12 -15.90
CA GLU A 145 -33.45 -24.03 -17.23
C GLU A 145 -33.30 -22.64 -17.86
N LYS A 146 -33.48 -21.58 -17.06
CA LYS A 146 -33.28 -20.19 -17.53
C LYS A 146 -31.83 -19.91 -17.90
N ILE A 147 -30.88 -20.33 -17.07
CA ILE A 147 -29.45 -20.17 -17.34
C ILE A 147 -29.03 -20.98 -18.57
N GLU A 148 -29.52 -22.22 -18.71
CA GLU A 148 -29.26 -23.09 -19.86
C GLU A 148 -29.72 -22.43 -21.17
N ALA A 149 -30.86 -21.76 -21.16
CA ALA A 149 -31.34 -20.99 -22.31
C ALA A 149 -30.38 -19.84 -22.68
N GLU A 150 -29.83 -19.12 -21.69
CA GLU A 150 -28.89 -18.01 -21.90
C GLU A 150 -27.51 -18.45 -22.40
N ILE A 151 -27.00 -19.59 -21.93
CA ILE A 151 -25.65 -20.07 -22.30
C ILE A 151 -25.63 -20.82 -23.64
N LYS A 152 -26.78 -21.33 -24.11
CA LYS A 152 -26.89 -22.13 -25.34
C LYS A 152 -26.22 -21.49 -26.57
N PRO A 153 -26.35 -20.17 -26.84
CA PRO A 153 -25.66 -19.53 -27.97
C PRO A 153 -24.13 -19.57 -27.88
N TYR A 154 -23.56 -19.79 -26.69
CA TYR A 154 -22.13 -19.74 -26.40
C TYR A 154 -21.48 -21.13 -26.29
N ALA A 155 -22.27 -22.21 -26.24
CA ALA A 155 -21.81 -23.57 -25.97
C ALA A 155 -20.76 -24.12 -26.96
N HIS A 156 -20.67 -23.57 -28.17
CA HIS A 156 -19.67 -23.96 -29.17
C HIS A 156 -18.36 -23.14 -29.07
N LYS A 157 -18.35 -22.08 -28.26
CA LYS A 157 -17.22 -21.15 -28.10
C LYS A 157 -16.58 -21.24 -26.72
N LEU A 158 -17.36 -21.57 -25.69
CA LEU A 158 -16.97 -21.58 -24.29
C LEU A 158 -17.23 -22.96 -23.67
N ASP A 159 -16.31 -23.40 -22.81
CA ASP A 159 -16.48 -24.58 -21.96
C ASP A 159 -17.23 -24.16 -20.69
N ILE A 160 -18.57 -24.21 -20.75
CA ILE A 160 -19.45 -23.82 -19.65
C ILE A 160 -19.95 -25.08 -18.93
N LYS A 161 -19.73 -25.15 -17.61
CA LYS A 161 -20.15 -26.27 -16.77
C LYS A 161 -21.05 -25.79 -15.65
N ILE A 162 -22.28 -26.30 -15.61
CA ILE A 162 -23.18 -26.11 -14.48
C ILE A 162 -22.85 -27.19 -13.44
N LEU A 163 -22.46 -26.78 -12.23
CA LEU A 163 -22.17 -27.68 -11.12
C LEU A 163 -23.44 -27.85 -10.27
N ASP A 164 -24.13 -28.95 -10.53
CA ASP A 164 -25.35 -29.33 -9.80
C ASP A 164 -24.95 -29.99 -8.47
N THR A 165 -24.76 -29.16 -7.43
CA THR A 165 -24.31 -29.58 -6.10
C THR A 165 -25.46 -29.38 -5.09
N PRO A 166 -26.25 -30.44 -4.80
CA PRO A 166 -27.39 -30.33 -3.90
C PRO A 166 -26.99 -29.92 -2.48
N GLY A 167 -27.69 -28.93 -1.93
CA GLY A 167 -27.43 -28.43 -0.58
C GLY A 167 -26.25 -27.46 -0.47
N LEU A 168 -25.71 -26.96 -1.59
CA LEU A 168 -24.62 -25.98 -1.59
C LEU A 168 -24.98 -24.74 -0.75
N SER A 169 -24.10 -24.46 0.21
CA SER A 169 -24.20 -23.27 1.05
C SER A 169 -22.80 -22.74 1.37
N ALA A 170 -22.52 -21.53 0.88
CA ALA A 170 -21.34 -20.77 1.30
C ALA A 170 -21.35 -20.48 2.80
N LEU A 171 -22.54 -20.32 3.40
CA LEU A 171 -22.67 -19.98 4.81
C LEU A 171 -22.32 -21.14 5.72
N SER A 172 -22.67 -22.39 5.42
CA SER A 172 -22.26 -23.55 6.23
C SER A 172 -20.97 -24.20 5.75
N GLY A 173 -20.57 -23.96 4.50
CA GLY A 173 -19.48 -24.66 3.83
C GLY A 173 -19.89 -25.97 3.18
N CYS A 174 -21.16 -26.38 3.30
CA CYS A 174 -21.66 -27.58 2.65
C CYS A 174 -21.42 -27.51 1.14
N GLN A 175 -20.75 -28.54 0.59
CA GLN A 175 -20.40 -28.70 -0.83
C GLN A 175 -19.43 -27.64 -1.41
N ALA A 176 -18.92 -26.68 -0.61
CA ALA A 176 -18.06 -25.62 -1.13
C ALA A 176 -16.70 -26.16 -1.63
N HIS A 177 -16.09 -27.08 -0.88
CA HIS A 177 -14.85 -27.74 -1.29
C HIS A 177 -15.08 -28.67 -2.49
N ASP A 178 -16.20 -29.38 -2.54
CA ASP A 178 -16.56 -30.27 -3.67
C ASP A 178 -16.65 -29.49 -4.99
N VAL A 179 -17.25 -28.28 -4.96
CA VAL A 179 -17.27 -27.35 -6.10
C VAL A 179 -15.85 -27.02 -6.56
N MET A 180 -14.96 -26.63 -5.62
CA MET A 180 -13.59 -26.24 -5.95
C MET A 180 -12.76 -27.41 -6.49
N ASP A 181 -12.96 -28.61 -5.96
CA ASP A 181 -12.32 -29.82 -6.46
C ASP A 181 -12.72 -30.12 -7.90
N GLU A 182 -14.00 -29.94 -8.23
CA GLU A 182 -14.49 -30.17 -9.60
C GLU A 182 -13.97 -29.12 -10.60
N ILE A 183 -13.90 -27.86 -10.18
CA ILE A 183 -13.27 -26.77 -10.95
C ILE A 183 -11.81 -27.14 -11.22
N ARG A 184 -11.07 -27.50 -10.19
CA ARG A 184 -9.64 -27.86 -10.27
C ARG A 184 -9.40 -29.05 -11.19
N LYS A 185 -10.16 -30.14 -11.03
CA LYS A 185 -10.10 -31.31 -11.93
C LYS A 185 -10.31 -30.93 -13.39
N THR A 186 -11.22 -29.98 -13.65
CA THR A 186 -11.52 -29.49 -15.00
C THR A 186 -10.38 -28.65 -15.57
N LEU A 187 -9.71 -27.83 -14.73
CA LEU A 187 -8.64 -26.91 -15.15
C LEU A 187 -7.26 -27.56 -15.27
N LYS A 188 -7.02 -28.75 -14.68
CA LYS A 188 -5.72 -29.42 -14.77
C LYS A 188 -5.33 -29.70 -16.23
N PRO A 189 -4.15 -29.25 -16.70
CA PRO A 189 -3.74 -29.42 -18.08
C PRO A 189 -3.41 -30.89 -18.41
N LYS A 190 -3.74 -31.35 -19.62
CA LYS A 190 -3.38 -32.69 -20.11
C LYS A 190 -1.91 -32.84 -20.59
N LYS A 191 -1.09 -31.79 -20.59
CA LYS A 191 0.37 -31.78 -20.94
C LYS A 191 1.06 -30.50 -20.39
N PRO A 192 2.39 -30.48 -20.21
CA PRO A 192 3.07 -29.45 -19.41
C PRO A 192 2.97 -28.05 -20.06
N ALA A 193 2.78 -27.04 -19.21
CA ALA A 193 2.74 -25.63 -19.59
C ALA A 193 4.05 -25.20 -20.26
N LYS A 194 3.95 -24.26 -21.21
CA LYS A 194 5.11 -23.58 -21.82
C LYS A 194 6.03 -23.07 -20.71
N ASN A 195 7.32 -23.38 -20.81
CA ASN A 195 8.30 -23.02 -19.81
C ASN A 195 8.67 -21.54 -19.97
N THR A 196 7.83 -20.64 -19.41
CA THR A 196 8.02 -19.17 -19.43
C THR A 196 9.42 -18.77 -18.94
N LYS A 197 9.98 -19.54 -18.00
CA LYS A 197 11.33 -19.35 -17.48
C LYS A 197 12.40 -19.48 -18.57
N ALA A 198 12.28 -20.48 -19.44
CA ALA A 198 13.21 -20.67 -20.56
C ALA A 198 13.08 -19.58 -21.64
N GLU A 199 11.89 -19.00 -21.84
CA GLU A 199 11.69 -17.85 -22.74
C GLU A 199 12.27 -16.54 -22.16
N ILE A 200 12.20 -16.34 -20.84
CA ILE A 200 12.83 -15.20 -20.14
C ILE A 200 14.35 -15.35 -20.17
N GLU A 201 14.88 -16.53 -19.82
CA GLU A 201 16.33 -16.85 -19.90
C GLU A 201 16.88 -16.67 -21.33
N GLN A 202 16.08 -16.97 -22.37
CA GLN A 202 16.46 -16.67 -23.76
C GLN A 202 16.47 -15.16 -24.09
N ARG A 203 15.58 -14.37 -23.47
CA ARG A 203 15.55 -12.90 -23.62
C ARG A 203 16.65 -12.20 -22.83
N GLU A 204 17.17 -12.84 -21.79
CA GLU A 204 18.31 -12.42 -20.98
C GLU A 204 19.68 -12.75 -21.61
N LYS A 205 19.74 -13.34 -22.82
CA LYS A 205 21.00 -13.50 -23.56
C LYS A 205 21.69 -12.15 -23.75
N GLY A 206 22.59 -11.85 -22.83
CA GLY A 206 23.38 -10.62 -22.74
C GLY A 206 24.87 -10.94 -22.64
N PRO A 207 25.70 -9.93 -22.35
CA PRO A 207 27.13 -10.13 -22.13
C PRO A 207 27.37 -11.14 -21.00
N SER A 208 28.47 -11.88 -21.06
CA SER A 208 28.85 -12.79 -19.98
C SER A 208 29.15 -12.02 -18.69
N GLU A 209 29.04 -12.68 -17.54
CA GLU A 209 29.36 -12.03 -16.26
C GLU A 209 30.79 -11.47 -16.23
N GLU A 210 31.74 -12.18 -16.84
CA GLU A 210 33.13 -11.74 -16.98
C GLU A 210 33.26 -10.50 -17.87
N GLU A 211 32.54 -10.43 -18.99
CA GLU A 211 32.49 -9.25 -19.85
C GLU A 211 31.93 -8.03 -19.11
N LEU A 212 30.87 -8.22 -18.31
CA LEU A 212 30.29 -7.15 -17.50
C LEU A 212 31.26 -6.67 -16.43
N ARG A 213 31.92 -7.59 -15.71
CA ARG A 213 32.94 -7.25 -14.70
C ARG A 213 34.13 -6.51 -15.30
N ASN A 214 34.57 -6.89 -16.50
CA ASN A 214 35.64 -6.18 -17.20
C ASN A 214 35.22 -4.76 -17.59
N LYS A 215 33.99 -4.55 -18.09
CA LYS A 215 33.45 -3.21 -18.35
C LYS A 215 33.43 -2.33 -17.10
N ILE A 216 33.04 -2.90 -15.95
CA ILE A 216 33.03 -2.18 -14.67
C ILE A 216 34.44 -1.75 -14.28
N ARG A 217 35.43 -2.64 -14.39
CA ARG A 217 36.83 -2.31 -14.08
C ARG A 217 37.37 -1.18 -14.94
N THR A 218 37.13 -1.23 -16.25
CA THR A 218 37.54 -0.17 -17.19
C THR A 218 36.85 1.15 -16.87
N ALA A 219 35.52 1.15 -16.74
CA ALA A 219 34.75 2.37 -16.47
C ALA A 219 35.08 2.99 -15.10
N ASN A 220 35.36 2.16 -14.09
CA ASN A 220 35.77 2.63 -12.78
C ASN A 220 37.19 3.22 -12.79
N ALA A 221 38.14 2.61 -13.52
CA ALA A 221 39.51 3.11 -13.62
C ALA A 221 39.61 4.48 -14.32
N GLU A 222 38.70 4.75 -15.25
CA GLU A 222 38.58 6.04 -15.95
C GLU A 222 37.71 7.06 -15.19
N SER A 223 37.08 6.65 -14.08
CA SER A 223 36.14 7.50 -13.34
C SER A 223 36.84 8.44 -12.37
N ALA A 224 36.34 9.67 -12.27
CA ALA A 224 36.71 10.59 -11.20
C ALA A 224 36.24 10.08 -9.82
N ASP A 225 36.86 10.57 -8.74
CA ASP A 225 36.38 10.33 -7.37
C ASP A 225 34.93 10.84 -7.19
N ALA A 226 34.20 10.34 -6.18
CA ALA A 226 32.78 10.63 -6.05
C ALA A 226 32.49 12.13 -5.90
N LYS A 227 33.34 12.89 -5.20
CA LYS A 227 33.12 14.32 -4.99
C LYS A 227 33.25 15.08 -6.31
N THR A 228 34.33 14.84 -7.04
CA THR A 228 34.58 15.48 -8.34
C THR A 228 33.49 15.11 -9.34
N PHE A 229 33.14 13.82 -9.43
CA PHE A 229 32.05 13.35 -10.30
C PHE A 229 30.72 14.05 -9.99
N TRP A 230 30.34 14.13 -8.71
CA TRP A 230 29.09 14.75 -8.29
C TRP A 230 29.03 16.24 -8.66
N GLN A 231 30.14 16.97 -8.45
CA GLN A 231 30.23 18.37 -8.84
C GLN A 231 30.08 18.55 -10.35
N SER A 232 30.79 17.74 -11.15
CA SER A 232 30.70 17.78 -12.61
C SER A 232 29.31 17.41 -13.15
N PHE A 233 28.59 16.50 -12.46
CA PHE A 233 27.20 16.19 -12.79
C PHE A 233 26.26 17.37 -12.50
N LEU A 234 26.44 18.03 -11.35
CA LEU A 234 25.62 19.16 -10.94
C LEU A 234 25.85 20.40 -11.81
N ASP A 235 27.09 20.72 -12.19
CA ASP A 235 27.39 21.86 -13.06
C ASP A 235 27.21 21.56 -14.56
N GLY A 236 27.10 20.28 -14.94
CA GLY A 236 26.93 19.84 -16.32
C GLY A 236 28.22 19.75 -17.14
N SER A 237 29.39 19.76 -16.48
CA SER A 237 30.71 19.68 -17.11
C SER A 237 31.21 18.25 -17.40
N LEU A 238 30.38 17.22 -17.17
CA LEU A 238 30.77 15.81 -17.38
C LEU A 238 31.40 15.55 -18.77
N GLU A 239 32.57 14.92 -18.76
CA GLU A 239 33.36 14.62 -19.96
C GLU A 239 32.85 13.43 -20.78
N ALA A 240 32.08 12.50 -20.17
CA ALA A 240 31.50 11.31 -20.79
C ALA A 240 30.08 11.04 -20.26
N TRP A 241 29.24 10.38 -21.07
CA TRP A 241 27.90 9.94 -20.65
C TRP A 241 27.55 8.58 -21.25
N ASP A 242 27.91 7.53 -20.53
CA ASP A 242 27.61 6.13 -20.87
C ASP A 242 26.67 5.49 -19.85
N HIS A 243 26.43 4.18 -19.98
CA HIS A 243 25.54 3.45 -19.06
C HIS A 243 26.06 3.45 -17.62
N TYR A 244 27.37 3.29 -17.42
CA TYR A 244 27.99 3.35 -16.09
C TYR A 244 27.78 4.71 -15.43
N THR A 245 28.06 5.79 -16.19
CA THR A 245 27.88 7.18 -15.76
C THR A 245 26.41 7.48 -15.41
N HIS A 246 25.47 6.98 -16.22
CA HIS A 246 24.04 7.14 -15.98
C HIS A 246 23.60 6.46 -14.67
N LEU A 247 24.01 5.21 -14.46
CA LEU A 247 23.70 4.48 -13.22
C LEU A 247 24.37 5.15 -12.00
N ARG A 248 25.59 5.65 -12.13
CA ARG A 248 26.30 6.37 -11.06
C ARG A 248 25.59 7.66 -10.67
N ALA A 249 25.19 8.45 -11.66
CA ALA A 249 24.40 9.66 -11.43
C ALA A 249 23.06 9.34 -10.76
N GLY A 250 22.37 8.28 -11.22
CA GLY A 250 21.13 7.80 -10.60
C GLY A 250 21.31 7.40 -9.14
N PHE A 251 22.36 6.64 -8.81
CA PHE A 251 22.69 6.27 -7.43
C PHE A 251 22.95 7.52 -6.56
N PHE A 252 23.67 8.51 -7.08
CA PHE A 252 24.05 9.69 -6.31
C PHE A 252 22.85 10.60 -6.02
N VAL A 253 21.95 10.76 -6.99
CA VAL A 253 20.67 11.46 -6.81
C VAL A 253 19.80 10.71 -5.80
N MET A 254 19.65 9.40 -5.95
CA MET A 254 18.89 8.58 -5.00
C MET A 254 19.45 8.69 -3.57
N HIS A 255 20.77 8.60 -3.41
CA HIS A 255 21.44 8.76 -2.11
C HIS A 255 21.21 10.17 -1.52
N ASP A 256 21.19 11.22 -2.36
CA ASP A 256 20.88 12.59 -1.93
C ASP A 256 19.45 12.71 -1.43
N CYS A 257 18.50 12.31 -2.26
CA CYS A 257 17.07 12.36 -2.01
C CYS A 257 16.67 11.55 -0.78
N PHE A 258 17.22 10.34 -0.61
CA PHE A 258 16.98 9.51 0.57
C PHE A 258 17.54 10.18 1.83
N GLY A 259 18.67 10.89 1.71
CA GLY A 259 19.22 11.72 2.78
C GLY A 259 18.32 12.89 3.19
N ARG A 260 17.42 13.32 2.30
CA ARG A 260 16.37 14.33 2.54
C ARG A 260 15.02 13.72 2.89
N GLY A 261 14.92 12.39 3.00
CA GLY A 261 13.69 11.67 3.33
C GLY A 261 12.69 11.54 2.17
N LEU A 262 13.13 11.75 0.93
CA LEU A 262 12.32 11.58 -0.28
C LEU A 262 12.31 10.11 -0.73
N GLY A 263 11.17 9.62 -1.25
CA GLY A 263 11.04 8.27 -1.77
C GLY A 263 11.60 8.10 -3.19
N LEU A 264 11.58 6.86 -3.70
CA LEU A 264 12.15 6.52 -5.00
C LEU A 264 11.48 7.24 -6.17
N LEU A 265 10.16 7.50 -6.08
CA LEU A 265 9.42 8.17 -7.15
C LEU A 265 9.82 9.64 -7.25
N GLU A 266 9.98 10.32 -6.11
CA GLU A 266 10.51 11.68 -6.03
C GLU A 266 11.97 11.73 -6.50
N CYS A 267 12.79 10.73 -6.17
CA CYS A 267 14.15 10.61 -6.69
C CYS A 267 14.16 10.55 -8.22
N ALA A 268 13.22 9.83 -8.82
CA ALA A 268 13.14 9.71 -10.27
C ALA A 268 12.74 11.03 -10.93
N ASP A 269 11.83 11.78 -10.32
CA ASP A 269 11.44 13.11 -10.81
C ASP A 269 12.63 14.08 -10.76
N GLU A 270 13.36 14.14 -9.65
CA GLU A 270 14.56 14.98 -9.53
C GLU A 270 15.69 14.54 -10.48
N PHE A 271 15.89 13.22 -10.65
CA PHE A 271 16.88 12.73 -11.61
C PHE A 271 16.51 13.13 -13.04
N MET A 272 15.23 13.04 -13.42
CA MET A 272 14.77 13.50 -14.73
C MET A 272 14.95 15.01 -14.93
N GLU A 273 14.75 15.83 -13.90
CA GLU A 273 15.05 17.27 -13.97
C GLU A 273 16.53 17.52 -14.27
N HIS A 274 17.43 16.81 -13.59
CA HIS A 274 18.85 16.86 -13.91
C HIS A 274 19.16 16.40 -15.34
N LEU A 275 18.57 15.30 -15.80
CA LEU A 275 18.76 14.81 -17.16
C LEU A 275 18.23 15.78 -18.23
N ASN A 276 17.13 16.49 -17.95
CA ASN A 276 16.59 17.52 -18.83
C ASN A 276 17.53 18.72 -18.90
N ARG A 277 18.05 19.18 -17.76
CA ARG A 277 19.05 20.26 -17.69
C ARG A 277 20.32 19.92 -18.47
N LEU A 278 20.84 18.70 -18.30
CA LEU A 278 22.02 18.24 -19.06
C LEU A 278 21.76 18.22 -20.57
N ARG A 279 20.56 17.81 -20.98
CA ARG A 279 20.14 17.87 -22.39
C ARG A 279 20.02 19.29 -22.91
N GLU A 280 19.47 20.22 -22.15
CA GLU A 280 19.40 21.62 -22.55
C GLU A 280 20.79 22.24 -22.73
N GLY A 281 21.74 21.85 -21.87
CA GLY A 281 23.14 22.27 -21.98
C GLY A 281 23.90 21.63 -23.15
N ASN A 282 23.62 20.37 -23.49
CA ASN A 282 24.28 19.66 -24.59
C ASN A 282 23.36 18.63 -25.29
N PRO A 283 22.47 19.08 -26.20
CA PRO A 283 21.45 18.22 -26.81
C PRO A 283 22.00 17.07 -27.65
N GLU A 284 23.17 17.28 -28.29
CA GLU A 284 23.82 16.26 -29.11
C GLU A 284 24.28 15.06 -28.29
N ARG A 285 24.72 15.33 -27.05
CA ARG A 285 25.20 14.32 -26.11
C ARG A 285 24.07 13.57 -25.40
N PHE A 286 23.05 14.29 -24.93
CA PHE A 286 21.99 13.74 -24.08
C PHE A 286 20.66 13.60 -24.85
N ARG A 287 20.59 12.66 -25.78
CA ARG A 287 19.38 12.42 -26.59
C ARG A 287 18.36 11.57 -25.81
N ASN A 288 17.06 11.88 -25.94
CA ASN A 288 15.93 11.05 -25.47
C ASN A 288 15.91 10.67 -23.97
N THR A 289 16.25 11.60 -23.07
CA THR A 289 16.40 11.33 -21.63
C THR A 289 15.11 11.25 -20.81
N ALA A 290 14.00 11.85 -21.27
CA ALA A 290 12.74 11.85 -20.53
C ALA A 290 11.98 10.53 -20.71
N HIS A 291 12.05 9.65 -19.72
CA HIS A 291 11.30 8.39 -19.68
C HIS A 291 11.08 7.91 -18.23
N LYS A 292 9.96 8.31 -17.61
CA LYS A 292 9.70 8.08 -16.18
C LYS A 292 9.76 6.61 -15.77
N THR A 293 9.11 5.70 -16.51
CA THR A 293 9.18 4.26 -16.19
C THR A 293 10.61 3.69 -16.25
N MET A 294 11.39 4.06 -17.28
CA MET A 294 12.77 3.58 -17.42
C MET A 294 13.68 4.13 -16.33
N THR A 295 13.52 5.39 -15.96
CA THR A 295 14.26 6.02 -14.85
C THR A 295 13.97 5.30 -13.54
N ILE A 296 12.69 5.09 -13.21
CA ILE A 296 12.29 4.38 -11.98
C ILE A 296 12.79 2.94 -11.99
N PHE A 297 12.73 2.25 -13.13
CA PHE A 297 13.27 0.90 -13.28
C PHE A 297 14.74 0.85 -12.87
N TRP A 298 15.59 1.72 -13.44
CA TRP A 298 17.02 1.70 -13.12
C TRP A 298 17.32 2.13 -11.69
N LEU A 299 16.64 3.15 -11.16
CA LEU A 299 16.80 3.54 -9.77
C LEU A 299 16.39 2.42 -8.81
N HIS A 300 15.31 1.68 -9.11
CA HIS A 300 14.89 0.51 -8.33
C HIS A 300 15.93 -0.60 -8.36
N GLN A 301 16.48 -0.93 -9.54
CA GLN A 301 17.53 -1.95 -9.66
C GLN A 301 18.79 -1.58 -8.87
N ILE A 302 19.21 -0.31 -8.92
CA ILE A 302 20.33 0.20 -8.12
C ILE A 302 20.01 0.12 -6.62
N GLN A 303 18.80 0.49 -6.21
CA GLN A 303 18.38 0.42 -4.80
C GLN A 303 18.47 -1.01 -4.27
N VAL A 304 17.95 -1.98 -5.03
CA VAL A 304 18.01 -3.41 -4.68
C VAL A 304 19.47 -3.86 -4.54
N ALA A 305 20.32 -3.56 -5.51
CA ALA A 305 21.73 -3.91 -5.47
C ALA A 305 22.48 -3.27 -4.27
N ALA A 306 22.17 -2.03 -3.94
CA ALA A 306 22.78 -1.35 -2.78
C ALA A 306 22.37 -1.99 -1.45
N ILE A 307 21.10 -2.43 -1.33
CA ILE A 307 20.60 -3.14 -0.14
C ILE A 307 21.21 -4.55 -0.05
N GLU A 308 21.32 -5.26 -1.18
CA GLU A 308 22.02 -6.56 -1.24
C GLU A 308 23.48 -6.42 -0.80
N TYR A 309 24.18 -5.40 -1.32
CA TYR A 309 25.56 -5.12 -0.97
C TYR A 309 25.70 -4.79 0.53
N GLN A 310 24.79 -3.97 1.08
CA GLN A 310 24.73 -3.68 2.51
C GLN A 310 24.61 -4.99 3.31
N ALA A 311 23.63 -5.84 3.01
CA ALA A 311 23.37 -7.06 3.76
C ALA A 311 24.58 -8.03 3.83
N HIS A 312 25.47 -8.00 2.84
CA HIS A 312 26.64 -8.88 2.78
C HIS A 312 27.94 -8.23 3.27
N SER A 313 28.05 -6.90 3.23
CA SER A 313 29.34 -6.22 3.32
C SER A 313 29.37 -5.06 4.33
N LEU A 314 28.22 -4.54 4.80
CA LEU A 314 28.16 -3.32 5.61
C LEU A 314 27.02 -3.28 6.63
N ASP A 315 27.27 -2.70 7.80
CA ASP A 315 26.22 -2.41 8.79
C ASP A 315 25.41 -1.14 8.46
N LYS A 316 25.86 -0.32 7.50
CA LYS A 316 25.23 0.94 7.10
C LYS A 316 24.98 0.98 5.60
N PHE A 317 23.96 1.72 5.17
CA PHE A 317 23.68 1.88 3.75
C PHE A 317 24.92 2.44 3.01
N PRO A 318 25.25 1.95 1.81
CA PRO A 318 26.49 2.29 1.13
C PRO A 318 26.55 3.78 0.78
N SER A 319 27.74 4.36 0.92
CA SER A 319 28.03 5.74 0.54
C SER A 319 28.24 5.88 -0.96
N ARG A 320 28.39 7.13 -1.43
CA ARG A 320 28.71 7.44 -2.83
C ARG A 320 30.02 6.83 -3.32
N GLU A 321 30.99 6.60 -2.43
CA GLU A 321 32.28 6.00 -2.78
C GLU A 321 32.16 4.48 -3.04
N ASP A 322 31.17 3.84 -2.43
CA ASP A 322 30.96 2.39 -2.53
C ASP A 322 30.31 1.98 -3.87
N TYR A 323 29.95 2.94 -4.74
CA TYR A 323 29.22 2.68 -5.98
C TYR A 323 29.89 1.62 -6.87
N ALA A 324 31.21 1.69 -7.02
CA ALA A 324 31.95 0.75 -7.84
C ALA A 324 31.81 -0.68 -7.32
N ASP A 325 31.86 -0.86 -6.00
CA ASP A 325 31.74 -2.16 -5.34
C ASP A 325 30.32 -2.71 -5.43
N ILE A 326 29.29 -1.85 -5.29
CA ILE A 326 27.88 -2.22 -5.47
C ILE A 326 27.64 -2.78 -6.88
N VAL A 327 28.09 -2.05 -7.91
CA VAL A 327 27.92 -2.50 -9.30
C VAL A 327 28.80 -3.71 -9.60
N PHE A 328 29.97 -3.82 -8.97
CA PHE A 328 30.80 -5.01 -9.09
C PHE A 328 30.15 -6.25 -8.46
N SER A 329 29.49 -6.13 -7.31
CA SER A 329 28.72 -7.23 -6.72
C SER A 329 27.49 -7.58 -7.56
N ALA A 330 26.82 -6.59 -8.14
CA ALA A 330 25.64 -6.72 -8.98
C ALA A 330 25.94 -6.45 -10.47
N SER A 331 26.87 -7.22 -11.04
CA SER A 331 27.41 -6.96 -12.40
C SER A 331 26.34 -6.94 -13.51
N HIS A 332 25.21 -7.63 -13.29
CA HIS A 332 24.06 -7.66 -14.20
C HIS A 332 23.46 -6.26 -14.45
N LEU A 333 23.64 -5.29 -13.56
CA LEU A 333 23.22 -3.88 -13.76
C LEU A 333 23.85 -3.26 -15.01
N MET A 334 25.04 -3.72 -15.40
CA MET A 334 25.75 -3.23 -16.59
C MET A 334 25.20 -3.80 -17.91
N ASN A 335 24.24 -4.72 -17.85
CA ASN A 335 23.48 -5.13 -19.03
C ASN A 335 22.39 -4.09 -19.32
N SER A 336 22.63 -3.16 -20.25
CA SER A 336 21.63 -2.15 -20.66
C SER A 336 20.32 -2.74 -21.24
N GLY A 337 20.31 -4.04 -21.56
CA GLY A 337 19.12 -4.79 -21.96
C GLY A 337 18.32 -5.42 -20.81
N LEU A 338 18.72 -5.25 -19.54
CA LEU A 338 18.10 -5.91 -18.37
C LEU A 338 16.59 -5.72 -18.29
N TRP A 339 16.07 -4.55 -18.69
CA TRP A 339 14.63 -4.27 -18.74
C TRP A 339 13.82 -5.27 -19.57
N ARG A 340 14.43 -5.98 -20.53
CA ARG A 340 13.74 -6.95 -21.41
C ARG A 340 13.23 -8.18 -20.69
N ALA A 341 13.77 -8.46 -19.50
CA ALA A 341 13.27 -9.51 -18.64
C ALA A 341 11.93 -9.10 -17.97
N TYR A 342 11.70 -7.80 -17.79
CA TYR A 342 10.59 -7.24 -17.02
C TYR A 342 9.49 -6.61 -17.90
N TYR A 343 9.88 -5.97 -19.00
CA TYR A 343 8.96 -5.22 -19.85
C TYR A 343 8.96 -5.71 -21.29
N SER A 344 7.77 -5.78 -21.89
CA SER A 344 7.60 -5.84 -23.33
C SER A 344 7.94 -4.48 -23.97
N LYS A 345 8.38 -4.53 -25.23
CA LYS A 345 8.67 -3.31 -26.00
C LYS A 345 7.43 -2.43 -26.15
N ASP A 346 6.27 -3.05 -26.40
CA ASP A 346 5.02 -2.36 -26.64
C ASP A 346 4.58 -1.52 -25.43
N LEU A 347 4.74 -2.07 -24.22
CA LEU A 347 4.45 -1.33 -22.99
C LEU A 347 5.49 -0.25 -22.73
N LEU A 348 6.78 -0.62 -22.68
CA LEU A 348 7.83 0.29 -22.18
C LEU A 348 7.97 1.53 -23.06
N PHE A 349 7.88 1.37 -24.38
CA PHE A 349 8.01 2.48 -25.32
C PHE A 349 6.70 3.19 -25.64
N SER A 350 5.61 2.87 -24.93
CA SER A 350 4.35 3.60 -25.05
C SER A 350 4.46 5.04 -24.51
N PRO A 351 3.67 6.00 -25.04
CA PRO A 351 3.63 7.36 -24.49
C PRO A 351 3.28 7.40 -22.99
N LEU A 352 2.45 6.44 -22.54
CA LEU A 352 2.02 6.33 -21.15
C LEU A 352 3.19 6.02 -20.21
N ALA A 353 3.99 5.00 -20.53
CA ALA A 353 5.17 4.59 -19.76
C ALA A 353 6.32 5.62 -19.83
N ARG A 354 6.38 6.42 -20.91
CA ARG A 354 7.33 7.54 -20.99
C ARG A 354 6.97 8.66 -20.01
N ALA A 355 5.69 8.99 -19.89
CA ALA A 355 5.22 10.11 -19.05
C ALA A 355 4.96 9.72 -17.58
N ASN A 356 4.68 8.45 -17.30
CA ASN A 356 4.29 7.97 -15.97
C ASN A 356 5.10 6.73 -15.56
N TYR A 357 4.85 6.23 -14.34
CA TYR A 357 5.33 4.91 -13.91
C TYR A 357 4.32 3.82 -14.27
N SER A 358 4.74 2.86 -15.09
CA SER A 358 3.98 1.66 -15.43
C SER A 358 4.66 0.42 -14.86
N LEU A 359 3.87 -0.50 -14.30
CA LEU A 359 4.38 -1.75 -13.76
C LEU A 359 4.90 -2.67 -14.88
N PRO A 360 5.88 -3.56 -14.61
CA PRO A 360 6.35 -4.50 -15.62
C PRO A 360 5.29 -5.55 -16.00
N ASP A 361 5.22 -5.92 -17.27
CA ASP A 361 4.22 -6.85 -17.81
C ASP A 361 4.74 -8.26 -18.10
N LEU A 362 6.04 -8.52 -17.96
CA LEU A 362 6.64 -9.84 -18.15
C LEU A 362 6.92 -10.56 -16.83
N GLN A 363 7.53 -9.88 -15.86
CA GLN A 363 7.81 -10.43 -14.52
C GLN A 363 7.97 -9.30 -13.48
N PRO A 364 7.77 -9.57 -12.17
CA PRO A 364 7.92 -8.57 -11.14
C PRO A 364 9.33 -8.04 -10.96
N LEU A 365 9.45 -6.76 -10.59
CA LEU A 365 10.71 -6.25 -10.06
C LEU A 365 11.03 -6.95 -8.73
N PRO A 366 12.32 -7.16 -8.40
CA PRO A 366 12.72 -7.70 -7.11
C PRO A 366 12.15 -6.86 -5.96
N THR A 367 11.57 -7.51 -4.94
CA THR A 367 11.03 -6.81 -3.77
C THR A 367 12.10 -6.66 -2.69
N ILE A 368 12.22 -5.48 -2.09
CA ILE A 368 13.22 -5.22 -1.03
C ILE A 368 13.08 -6.20 0.14
N LYS A 369 11.84 -6.56 0.54
CA LYS A 369 11.58 -7.56 1.60
C LYS A 369 12.19 -8.95 1.32
N GLN A 370 12.30 -9.36 0.06
CA GLN A 370 12.88 -10.66 -0.31
C GLN A 370 14.40 -10.70 -0.10
N VAL A 371 15.04 -9.53 -0.11
CA VAL A 371 16.49 -9.37 0.06
C VAL A 371 16.86 -9.25 1.54
N THR A 372 16.06 -8.55 2.34
CA THR A 372 16.33 -8.31 3.76
C THR A 372 15.72 -9.42 4.62
N SER A 373 16.36 -10.59 4.65
CA SER A 373 16.07 -11.63 5.66
C SER A 373 16.63 -11.26 7.05
N ALA A 374 16.46 -10.01 7.47
CA ALA A 374 16.84 -9.59 8.81
C ALA A 374 15.76 -10.09 9.80
N PRO A 375 16.14 -10.69 10.94
CA PRO A 375 15.19 -11.04 11.97
C PRO A 375 14.46 -9.77 12.42
N VAL A 376 13.13 -9.87 12.56
CA VAL A 376 12.30 -8.85 13.19
C VAL A 376 12.98 -8.49 14.51
N GLN A 377 13.62 -7.31 14.59
CA GLN A 377 14.09 -6.81 15.87
C GLN A 377 12.87 -6.75 16.77
N GLU A 378 12.88 -7.54 17.84
CA GLU A 378 11.92 -7.39 18.92
C GLU A 378 11.86 -5.90 19.25
N LYS A 379 10.65 -5.33 19.24
CA LYS A 379 10.42 -3.97 19.75
C LYS A 379 10.80 -3.99 21.23
N VAL A 380 12.07 -3.79 21.53
CA VAL A 380 12.54 -3.49 22.88
C VAL A 380 11.80 -2.22 23.26
N THR A 381 10.84 -2.35 24.18
CA THR A 381 10.07 -1.24 24.74
C THR A 381 10.97 -0.40 25.63
N ASN A 382 11.95 0.26 25.03
CA ASN A 382 12.80 1.18 25.74
C ASN A 382 12.00 2.47 25.98
N HIS A 383 11.44 2.61 27.19
CA HIS A 383 10.67 3.80 27.59
C HIS A 383 11.46 5.10 27.53
N VAL A 384 12.80 5.04 27.43
CA VAL A 384 13.68 6.21 27.31
C VAL A 384 13.34 7.06 26.08
N ASP A 385 13.01 6.42 24.94
CA ASP A 385 12.68 7.14 23.70
C ASP A 385 11.21 7.52 23.58
N ARG A 386 10.34 7.04 24.49
CA ARG A 386 8.89 7.17 24.34
C ARG A 386 8.44 8.63 24.29
N LEU A 387 8.80 9.44 25.28
CA LEU A 387 8.40 10.85 25.33
C LEU A 387 9.08 11.72 24.27
N PRO A 388 10.40 11.62 24.01
CA PRO A 388 11.01 12.40 22.94
C PRO A 388 10.47 12.03 21.54
N ARG A 389 10.19 10.74 21.27
CA ARG A 389 9.57 10.32 20.01
C ARG A 389 8.15 10.86 19.85
N PHE A 390 7.33 10.76 20.89
CA PHE A 390 5.99 11.34 20.87
C PHE A 390 6.05 12.87 20.66
N ALA A 391 6.95 13.55 21.36
CA ALA A 391 7.19 14.98 21.18
C ALA A 391 7.63 15.33 19.75
N PHE A 392 8.45 14.49 19.11
CA PHE A 392 8.79 14.62 17.68
C PHE A 392 7.54 14.56 16.79
N SER A 393 6.67 13.57 16.97
CA SER A 393 5.39 13.49 16.23
C SER A 393 4.54 14.75 16.43
N VAL A 394 4.45 15.27 17.66
CA VAL A 394 3.68 16.48 18.00
C VAL A 394 4.25 17.72 17.32
N VAL A 395 5.57 17.89 17.32
CA VAL A 395 6.23 19.03 16.68
C VAL A 395 6.08 18.96 15.16
N GLN A 396 6.27 17.77 14.55
CA GLN A 396 6.05 17.58 13.11
C GLN A 396 4.60 17.94 12.72
N LYS A 397 3.60 17.47 13.47
CA LYS A 397 2.20 17.82 13.21
C LYS A 397 1.89 19.30 13.48
N THR A 398 2.58 19.93 14.43
CA THR A 398 2.46 21.38 14.67
C THR A 398 2.92 22.20 13.45
N LEU A 399 3.94 21.72 12.73
CA LEU A 399 4.46 22.39 11.54
C LEU A 399 3.60 22.19 10.30
N SER A 400 2.90 21.05 10.19
CA SER A 400 2.04 20.74 9.03
C SER A 400 0.56 21.10 9.22
N SER A 401 0.08 21.20 10.46
CA SER A 401 -1.32 21.48 10.77
C SER A 401 -1.67 22.96 10.61
N LYS A 402 -2.93 23.23 10.24
CA LYS A 402 -3.52 24.58 10.25
C LYS A 402 -3.93 25.04 11.66
N LEU A 403 -3.90 24.15 12.66
CA LEU A 403 -4.25 24.46 14.03
C LEU A 403 -3.19 25.34 14.71
N ARG A 404 -3.62 26.15 15.69
CA ARG A 404 -2.66 26.89 16.53
C ARG A 404 -1.85 25.91 17.38
N ARG A 405 -0.54 26.13 17.50
CA ARG A 405 0.38 25.34 18.33
C ARG A 405 -0.17 24.99 19.71
N GLY A 406 -0.74 25.96 20.43
CA GLY A 406 -1.30 25.73 21.77
C GLY A 406 -2.44 24.70 21.79
N GLY A 407 -3.26 24.65 20.74
CA GLY A 407 -4.31 23.65 20.58
C GLY A 407 -3.73 22.27 20.30
N VAL A 408 -2.74 22.16 19.41
CA VAL A 408 -2.06 20.90 19.08
C VAL A 408 -1.39 20.30 20.32
N VAL A 409 -0.65 21.11 21.07
CA VAL A 409 0.03 20.66 22.30
C VAL A 409 -0.98 20.23 23.37
N LYS A 410 -2.10 20.93 23.52
CA LYS A 410 -3.16 20.54 24.45
C LYS A 410 -3.70 19.13 24.10
N GLN A 411 -4.06 18.91 22.83
CA GLN A 411 -4.55 17.60 22.37
C GLN A 411 -3.52 16.49 22.57
N ALA A 412 -2.23 16.79 22.33
CA ALA A 412 -1.14 15.86 22.56
C ALA A 412 -1.04 15.42 24.02
N LEU A 413 -1.12 16.35 24.97
CA LEU A 413 -1.05 16.04 26.40
C LEU A 413 -2.23 15.19 26.88
N GLU A 414 -3.45 15.54 26.46
CA GLU A 414 -4.69 14.80 26.80
C GLU A 414 -4.67 13.37 26.21
N ALA A 415 -4.24 13.23 24.95
CA ALA A 415 -4.09 11.94 24.28
C ALA A 415 -3.03 11.08 24.96
N LEU A 416 -1.86 11.65 25.27
CA LEU A 416 -0.78 10.94 25.96
C LEU A 416 -1.19 10.50 27.36
N GLN A 417 -1.88 11.35 28.12
CA GLN A 417 -2.37 11.00 29.46
C GLN A 417 -3.31 9.79 29.41
N SER A 418 -4.32 9.86 28.54
CA SER A 418 -5.32 8.80 28.37
C SER A 418 -4.69 7.48 27.91
N SER A 419 -3.76 7.56 26.96
CA SER A 419 -3.04 6.39 26.42
C SER A 419 -2.11 5.77 27.44
N THR A 420 -1.37 6.59 28.19
CA THR A 420 -0.52 6.13 29.29
C THR A 420 -1.34 5.38 30.34
N MET A 421 -2.51 5.90 30.72
CA MET A 421 -3.39 5.24 31.68
C MET A 421 -3.86 3.87 31.17
N ARG A 422 -4.25 3.76 29.89
CA ARG A 422 -4.63 2.48 29.27
C ARG A 422 -3.46 1.50 29.21
N LEU A 423 -2.29 1.94 28.73
CA LEU A 423 -1.11 1.09 28.63
C LEU A 423 -0.68 0.56 30.00
N ARG A 424 -0.76 1.40 31.04
CA ARG A 424 -0.43 1.00 32.42
C ARG A 424 -1.41 0.01 33.03
N ALA A 425 -2.64 -0.05 32.52
CA ALA A 425 -3.60 -1.07 32.95
C ALA A 425 -3.19 -2.47 32.47
N SER A 426 -2.52 -2.57 31.31
CA SER A 426 -2.00 -3.83 30.76
C SER A 426 -0.53 -4.11 31.10
N ASP A 427 0.28 -3.05 31.28
CA ASP A 427 1.72 -3.13 31.51
C ASP A 427 2.15 -2.10 32.57
N SER A 428 2.35 -2.59 33.79
CA SER A 428 2.72 -1.75 34.94
C SER A 428 4.14 -1.18 34.87
N SER A 429 4.99 -1.67 33.94
CA SER A 429 6.36 -1.17 33.74
C SER A 429 6.39 0.21 33.07
N VAL A 430 5.32 0.58 32.38
CA VAL A 430 5.16 1.89 31.75
C VAL A 430 5.15 3.00 32.82
N PRO A 431 6.02 4.03 32.72
CA PRO A 431 6.05 5.13 33.68
C PRO A 431 4.71 5.88 33.77
N PRO A 432 4.33 6.40 34.96
CA PRO A 432 3.16 7.25 35.11
C PRO A 432 3.23 8.48 34.20
N TYR A 433 2.08 8.93 33.72
CA TYR A 433 1.99 10.20 33.00
C TYR A 433 2.51 11.34 33.87
N SER A 434 3.24 12.25 33.23
CA SER A 434 3.58 13.54 33.80
C SER A 434 3.50 14.62 32.74
N GLU A 435 2.66 15.64 33.01
CA GLU A 435 2.52 16.80 32.13
C GLU A 435 3.84 17.56 32.00
N THR A 436 4.58 17.73 33.10
CA THR A 436 5.90 18.40 33.07
C THR A 436 6.88 17.67 32.18
N GLN A 437 6.95 16.34 32.28
CA GLN A 437 7.88 15.54 31.48
C GLN A 437 7.52 15.55 30.00
N ALA A 438 6.23 15.41 29.67
CA ALA A 438 5.75 15.47 28.29
C ALA A 438 5.97 16.86 27.66
N TYR A 439 5.59 17.92 28.39
CA TYR A 439 5.76 19.30 27.91
C TYR A 439 7.24 19.68 27.76
N PHE A 440 8.11 19.23 28.68
CA PHE A 440 9.56 19.39 28.56
C PHE A 440 10.06 18.87 27.21
N TRP A 441 9.73 17.63 26.86
CA TRP A 441 10.17 17.03 25.60
C TRP A 441 9.60 17.76 24.38
N ILE A 442 8.32 18.17 24.41
CA ILE A 442 7.73 18.99 23.34
C ILE A 442 8.50 20.30 23.14
N GLN A 443 8.90 20.98 24.23
CA GLN A 443 9.67 22.22 24.14
C GLN A 443 11.10 21.99 23.63
N ILE A 444 11.78 20.95 24.12
CA ILE A 444 13.15 20.62 23.71
C ILE A 444 13.20 20.27 22.22
N ILE A 445 12.34 19.37 21.76
CA ILE A 445 12.25 19.01 20.34
C ILE A 445 11.90 20.25 19.50
N HIS A 446 10.95 21.07 19.94
CA HIS A 446 10.60 22.30 19.22
C HIS A 446 11.78 23.27 19.12
N ALA A 447 12.55 23.44 20.21
CA ALA A 447 13.75 24.28 20.21
C ALA A 447 14.82 23.72 19.26
N TYR A 448 15.04 22.41 19.24
CA TYR A 448 15.91 21.74 18.27
C TYR A 448 15.45 21.99 16.83
N THR A 449 14.18 21.78 16.52
CA THR A 449 13.63 22.01 15.18
C THR A 449 13.77 23.48 14.74
N ARG A 450 13.46 24.42 15.64
CA ARG A 450 13.63 25.86 15.38
C ARG A 450 15.09 26.25 15.14
N SER A 451 16.03 25.52 15.74
CA SER A 451 17.46 25.75 15.51
C SER A 451 17.87 25.41 14.09
N LEU A 452 17.22 24.42 13.46
CA LEU A 452 17.47 24.03 12.06
C LEU A 452 16.84 25.00 11.06
N GLU A 453 15.67 25.58 11.35
CA GLU A 453 14.98 26.51 10.45
C GLU A 453 15.77 27.80 10.18
N VAL A 454 16.70 28.17 11.06
CA VAL A 454 17.56 29.34 10.90
C VAL A 454 18.59 29.13 9.78
N GLU A 455 18.97 27.89 9.46
CA GLU A 455 19.78 27.53 8.28
C GLU A 455 18.84 27.02 7.17
N SER A 456 18.64 27.81 6.11
CA SER A 456 17.62 27.63 5.06
C SER A 456 17.76 26.38 4.15
N SER A 457 18.44 25.31 4.60
CA SER A 457 18.66 24.08 3.82
C SER A 457 18.56 22.76 4.60
N GLU A 458 18.29 22.78 5.92
CA GLU A 458 18.38 21.55 6.76
C GLU A 458 17.08 21.14 7.47
N SER A 459 15.94 21.73 7.11
CA SER A 459 14.61 21.44 7.68
C SER A 459 14.01 20.07 7.29
N GLN A 460 14.82 19.12 6.84
CA GLN A 460 14.38 17.93 6.10
C GLN A 460 14.47 16.61 6.90
N PHE A 461 14.81 16.65 8.19
CA PHE A 461 14.86 15.43 8.99
C PHE A 461 13.46 14.95 9.41
N THR A 462 12.83 14.10 8.58
CA THR A 462 11.45 13.58 8.74
C THR A 462 11.31 12.31 9.57
N THR A 463 12.39 11.78 10.15
CA THR A 463 12.40 10.56 10.98
C THR A 463 13.00 10.86 12.36
N TYR A 464 12.46 10.21 13.40
CA TYR A 464 12.94 10.41 14.76
C TYR A 464 14.35 9.87 14.95
N GLU A 465 14.72 8.78 14.28
CA GLU A 465 16.03 8.13 14.36
C GLU A 465 17.15 9.04 13.86
N ALA A 466 16.91 9.71 12.72
CA ALA A 466 17.82 10.72 12.19
C ALA A 466 17.87 11.95 13.11
N PHE A 467 16.72 12.42 13.58
CA PHE A 467 16.65 13.56 14.49
C PHE A 467 17.37 13.31 15.82
N LYS A 468 17.17 12.12 16.41
CA LYS A 468 17.87 11.64 17.60
C LYS A 468 19.37 11.61 17.39
N SER A 469 19.84 11.14 16.24
CA SER A 469 21.26 11.08 15.92
C SER A 469 21.87 12.46 15.68
N LEU A 470 21.10 13.39 15.10
CA LEU A 470 21.51 14.77 14.86
C LEU A 470 21.81 15.50 16.17
N PHE A 471 20.89 15.38 17.15
CA PHE A 471 21.01 16.06 18.44
C PHE A 471 21.64 15.20 19.55
N ASP A 472 21.90 13.90 19.31
CA ASP A 472 22.36 12.91 20.30
C ASP A 472 21.43 12.87 21.51
N ILE A 473 20.15 12.63 21.21
CA ILE A 473 19.12 12.58 22.24
C ILE A 473 19.33 11.33 23.10
N LYS A 474 19.51 11.52 24.41
CA LYS A 474 19.83 10.44 25.36
C LYS A 474 18.67 10.07 26.28
N GLY A 475 17.74 10.98 26.48
CA GLY A 475 16.60 10.82 27.39
C GLY A 475 16.81 11.39 28.79
N ASP A 476 17.99 11.92 29.10
CA ASP A 476 18.38 12.47 30.40
C ASP A 476 18.66 13.99 30.41
N GLU A 477 18.36 14.67 29.30
CA GLU A 477 18.54 16.11 29.07
C GLU A 477 17.82 16.96 30.12
N TRP A 478 16.73 16.45 30.69
CA TRP A 478 15.99 17.09 31.76
C TRP A 478 16.85 17.38 33.00
N ARG A 479 17.92 16.61 33.24
CA ARG A 479 18.79 16.74 34.43
C ARG A 479 19.52 18.08 34.48
N GLU A 480 19.71 18.75 33.34
CA GLU A 480 20.29 20.10 33.27
C GLU A 480 19.32 21.17 33.78
N TYR A 481 18.01 20.94 33.67
CA TYR A 481 16.97 21.94 33.90
C TYR A 481 16.17 21.69 35.18
N TYR A 482 16.02 20.43 35.58
CA TYR A 482 15.24 20.03 36.74
C TYR A 482 16.08 19.29 37.80
N SER A 483 15.79 19.54 39.07
CA SER A 483 16.14 18.62 40.16
C SER A 483 15.27 17.36 40.08
N GLN A 484 15.78 16.24 40.59
CA GLN A 484 15.02 14.99 40.62
C GLN A 484 13.75 15.13 41.46
N SER A 485 13.82 15.86 42.59
CA SER A 485 12.67 16.13 43.46
C SER A 485 11.54 16.86 42.72
N THR A 486 11.87 17.81 41.85
CA THR A 486 10.87 18.54 41.06
C THR A 486 10.34 17.68 39.92
N TRP A 487 11.23 17.02 39.17
CA TRP A 487 10.91 16.18 38.00
C TRP A 487 9.97 15.01 38.32
N GLU A 488 10.12 14.41 39.50
CA GLU A 488 9.34 13.25 39.94
C GLU A 488 8.15 13.62 40.86
N SER A 489 7.98 14.90 41.17
CA SER A 489 6.96 15.38 42.10
C SER A 489 5.53 15.10 41.63
N ILE A 490 4.60 15.01 42.59
CA ILE A 490 3.16 14.91 42.28
C ILE A 490 2.70 16.15 41.50
N ALA A 491 3.20 17.34 41.86
CA ALA A 491 2.89 18.58 41.14
C ALA A 491 3.28 18.48 39.65
N ALA A 492 4.48 17.97 39.35
CA ALA A 492 4.96 17.78 37.98
C ALA A 492 4.10 16.77 37.18
N ARG A 493 3.41 15.85 37.85
CA ARG A 493 2.48 14.92 37.19
C ARG A 493 1.18 15.59 36.77
N MET A 494 0.67 16.47 37.63
CA MET A 494 -0.67 17.06 37.49
C MET A 494 -0.71 18.26 36.56
N THR A 495 0.35 19.07 36.56
CA THR A 495 0.44 20.30 35.75
C THR A 495 1.88 20.55 35.36
N PHE A 496 2.12 21.35 34.31
CA PHE A 496 3.45 21.85 34.00
C PHE A 496 4.04 22.66 35.16
N VAL A 497 5.22 22.25 35.63
CA VAL A 497 6.04 22.96 36.62
C VAL A 497 7.27 23.51 35.92
N ASN A 498 7.60 24.78 36.14
CA ASN A 498 8.80 25.38 35.54
C ASN A 498 10.08 24.70 36.05
N PRO A 499 11.16 24.67 35.24
CA PRO A 499 12.44 24.17 35.68
C PRO A 499 12.99 24.95 36.88
N ASP A 500 13.60 24.24 37.83
CA ASP A 500 14.12 24.78 39.08
C ASP A 500 15.65 24.94 39.10
N LYS A 501 16.38 24.38 38.13
CA LYS A 501 17.83 24.59 37.97
C LYS A 501 18.16 25.67 36.95
N LYS A 502 17.56 25.59 35.75
CA LYS A 502 17.90 26.43 34.60
C LYS A 502 16.68 26.60 33.69
N PRO A 503 16.42 27.80 33.12
CA PRO A 503 15.33 27.98 32.17
C PRO A 503 15.53 27.14 30.89
N LEU A 504 14.43 26.73 30.26
CA LEU A 504 14.46 26.00 28.99
C LEU A 504 14.94 26.92 27.85
N PRO A 505 15.80 26.42 26.95
CA PRO A 505 16.26 27.19 25.80
C PRO A 505 15.18 27.24 24.71
N ASN A 506 15.22 28.30 23.91
CA ASN A 506 14.36 28.43 22.73
C ASN A 506 15.05 27.97 21.43
N ILE A 507 16.38 27.94 21.42
CA ILE A 507 17.27 27.58 20.32
C ILE A 507 18.52 26.93 20.93
N PHE A 508 19.12 25.99 20.22
CA PHE A 508 20.39 25.33 20.54
C PHE A 508 21.45 25.67 19.50
N ASN A 509 22.72 25.39 19.86
CA ASN A 509 23.81 25.47 18.89
C ASN A 509 23.59 24.44 17.78
N LEU A 510 23.99 24.82 16.56
CA LEU A 510 23.87 23.95 15.40
C LEU A 510 24.73 22.68 15.58
N PRO A 511 24.21 21.51 15.17
CA PRO A 511 24.96 20.26 15.19
C PRO A 511 26.24 20.35 14.32
N SER A 512 27.30 19.68 14.76
CA SER A 512 28.53 19.54 13.95
C SER A 512 28.26 18.82 12.62
N GLN A 513 29.10 19.04 11.61
CA GLN A 513 28.99 18.35 10.32
C GLN A 513 28.93 16.81 10.46
N ALA A 514 29.73 16.24 11.37
CA ALA A 514 29.72 14.80 11.65
C ALA A 514 28.34 14.29 12.14
N ARG A 515 27.61 15.09 12.92
CA ARG A 515 26.24 14.78 13.36
C ARG A 515 25.26 14.87 12.20
N LYS A 516 25.40 15.89 11.35
CA LYS A 516 24.58 16.07 10.13
C LYS A 516 24.75 14.89 9.17
N ASP A 517 25.99 14.44 8.97
CA ASP A 517 26.30 13.28 8.12
C ASP A 517 25.75 11.97 8.71
N LEU A 518 25.86 11.78 10.03
CA LEU A 518 25.27 10.63 10.71
C LEU A 518 23.74 10.63 10.59
N ALA A 519 23.09 11.77 10.83
CA ALA A 519 21.65 11.91 10.69
C ALA A 519 21.17 11.63 9.26
N ARG A 520 21.92 12.11 8.25
CA ARG A 520 21.64 11.80 6.84
C ARG A 520 21.75 10.30 6.56
N SER A 521 22.75 9.62 7.09
CA SER A 521 22.88 8.16 6.97
C SER A 521 21.70 7.43 7.62
N GLN A 522 21.23 7.87 8.79
CA GLN A 522 20.03 7.32 9.42
C GLN A 522 18.77 7.59 8.61
N MET A 523 18.67 8.76 7.96
CA MET A 523 17.54 9.05 7.06
C MET A 523 17.52 8.09 5.87
N ILE A 524 18.68 7.84 5.26
CA ILE A 524 18.79 6.92 4.13
C ILE A 524 18.35 5.51 4.56
N ASN A 525 18.82 5.05 5.71
CA ASN A 525 18.38 3.76 6.27
C ASN A 525 16.85 3.75 6.46
N ALA A 526 16.28 4.76 7.13
CA ALA A 526 14.85 4.82 7.42
C ALA A 526 13.98 4.87 6.15
N THR A 527 14.38 5.63 5.12
CA THR A 527 13.68 5.71 3.84
C THR A 527 13.71 4.37 3.10
N ASN A 528 14.83 3.65 3.14
CA ASN A 528 14.93 2.29 2.61
C ASN A 528 14.03 1.32 3.39
N HIS A 529 14.01 1.41 4.72
CA HIS A 529 13.13 0.58 5.55
C HIS A 529 11.66 0.86 5.26
N ARG A 530 11.23 2.12 5.12
CA ARG A 530 9.86 2.48 4.71
C ARG A 530 9.50 1.92 3.34
N SER A 531 10.47 1.82 2.43
CA SER A 531 10.30 1.17 1.13
C SER A 531 10.15 -0.35 1.23
N ALA A 532 10.65 -0.97 2.32
CA ALA A 532 10.44 -2.38 2.63
C ALA A 532 9.15 -2.61 3.43
N ASP A 533 8.99 -2.00 4.60
CA ASP A 533 7.85 -2.14 5.52
C ASP A 533 7.49 -0.80 6.19
N THR A 534 6.20 -0.52 6.29
CA THR A 534 5.70 0.62 7.06
C THR A 534 4.90 0.07 8.23
N ASP A 535 5.41 0.29 9.44
CA ASP A 535 4.72 -0.09 10.67
C ASP A 535 3.73 0.98 11.11
N LEU A 536 2.71 0.56 11.85
CA LEU A 536 1.81 1.50 12.50
C LEU A 536 2.55 2.30 13.60
N PRO A 537 2.22 3.59 13.77
CA PRO A 537 2.69 4.38 14.91
C PRO A 537 2.28 3.78 16.25
N SER A 538 2.84 4.30 17.34
CA SER A 538 2.41 3.91 18.69
C SER A 538 0.93 4.25 18.90
N SER A 539 0.27 3.56 19.83
CA SER A 539 -1.14 3.86 20.16
C SER A 539 -1.33 5.33 20.55
N GLU A 540 -0.34 5.91 21.24
CA GLU A 540 -0.39 7.29 21.72
C GLU A 540 -0.27 8.29 20.58
N ASP A 541 0.61 8.01 19.61
CA ASP A 541 0.71 8.79 18.37
C ASP A 541 -0.62 8.71 17.59
N LEU A 542 -1.22 7.52 17.47
CA LEU A 542 -2.51 7.34 16.79
C LEU A 542 -3.63 8.11 17.49
N ASP A 543 -3.71 8.03 18.82
CA ASP A 543 -4.70 8.75 19.61
C ASP A 543 -4.52 10.28 19.51
N PHE A 544 -3.27 10.75 19.46
CA PHE A 544 -2.95 12.15 19.20
C PHE A 544 -3.38 12.57 17.77
N LEU A 545 -3.00 11.82 16.74
CA LEU A 545 -3.36 12.12 15.36
C LEU A 545 -4.89 12.13 15.17
N ALA A 546 -5.59 11.20 15.82
CA ALA A 546 -7.05 11.14 15.87
C ALA A 546 -7.65 12.42 16.46
N ALA A 547 -7.15 12.89 17.60
CA ALA A 547 -7.59 14.14 18.21
C ALA A 547 -7.36 15.35 17.30
N ILE A 548 -6.21 15.41 16.62
CA ILE A 548 -5.89 16.47 15.67
C ILE A 548 -6.80 16.42 14.44
N LEU A 549 -7.05 15.24 13.87
CA LEU A 549 -7.96 15.08 12.73
C LEU A 549 -9.36 15.58 13.06
N ILE A 550 -9.86 15.32 14.27
CA ILE A 550 -11.16 15.79 14.74
C ILE A 550 -11.21 17.34 14.80
N ASP A 551 -10.16 17.97 15.32
CA ASP A 551 -10.08 19.43 15.39
C ASP A 551 -9.87 20.07 14.02
N GLU A 552 -9.08 19.47 13.14
CA GLU A 552 -8.91 19.89 11.75
C GLU A 552 -10.23 19.79 10.97
N ALA A 553 -11.01 18.72 11.18
CA ALA A 553 -12.32 18.54 10.55
C ALA A 553 -13.31 19.66 10.90
N LYS A 554 -13.26 20.19 12.13
CA LYS A 554 -14.11 21.34 12.55
C LYS A 554 -13.79 22.64 11.82
N LEU A 555 -12.60 22.75 11.21
CA LEU A 555 -12.18 23.92 10.45
C LEU A 555 -12.60 23.87 8.98
N ILE A 556 -13.12 22.74 8.50
CA ILE A 556 -13.47 22.53 7.10
C ILE A 556 -14.86 23.14 6.84
N PRO A 557 -14.98 24.15 5.95
CA PRO A 557 -16.29 24.66 5.54
C PRO A 557 -17.10 23.55 4.86
N GLU A 558 -18.42 23.51 5.09
CA GLU A 558 -19.31 22.53 4.43
C GLU A 558 -19.24 22.60 2.89
N SER A 559 -18.88 23.75 2.33
CA SER A 559 -18.68 23.96 0.90
C SER A 559 -17.37 23.40 0.32
N GLU A 560 -16.42 22.97 1.16
CA GLU A 560 -15.05 22.56 0.77
C GLU A 560 -14.76 21.06 0.99
N LEU A 561 -15.77 20.20 0.98
CA LEU A 561 -15.62 18.73 1.04
C LEU A 561 -15.10 18.14 -0.28
N ASN A 562 -13.92 18.59 -0.74
CA ASN A 562 -13.30 18.25 -2.02
C ASN A 562 -12.05 17.35 -1.90
N VAL A 563 -11.87 16.64 -0.77
CA VAL A 563 -10.75 15.70 -0.55
C VAL A 563 -9.36 16.38 -0.68
N ALA A 564 -9.24 17.66 -0.28
CA ALA A 564 -8.00 18.43 -0.36
C ALA A 564 -6.99 18.15 0.77
N SER A 565 -7.45 17.56 1.87
CA SER A 565 -6.62 17.14 3.01
C SER A 565 -7.10 15.79 3.57
N HIS A 566 -6.26 15.12 4.37
CA HIS A 566 -6.66 13.87 5.02
C HIS A 566 -7.91 14.04 5.90
N ALA A 567 -8.00 15.11 6.69
CA ALA A 567 -9.19 15.41 7.48
C ALA A 567 -10.44 15.58 6.61
N SER A 568 -10.33 16.24 5.45
CA SER A 568 -11.45 16.40 4.51
C SER A 568 -11.86 15.08 3.85
N LEU A 569 -10.90 14.21 3.53
CA LEU A 569 -11.13 12.89 2.98
C LEU A 569 -11.96 12.04 3.96
N ILE A 570 -11.48 11.94 5.20
CA ILE A 570 -12.14 11.12 6.22
C ILE A 570 -13.51 11.67 6.59
N THR A 571 -13.66 13.01 6.68
CA THR A 571 -14.95 13.67 6.92
C THR A 571 -15.94 13.44 5.78
N PHE A 572 -15.49 13.61 4.52
CA PHE A 572 -16.29 13.33 3.33
C PHE A 572 -16.80 11.89 3.32
N LEU A 573 -15.91 10.93 3.52
CA LEU A 573 -16.28 9.51 3.52
C LEU A 573 -17.22 9.16 4.67
N PHE A 574 -16.98 9.67 5.88
CA PHE A 574 -17.87 9.44 7.00
C PHE A 574 -19.28 9.98 6.74
N ASN A 575 -19.40 11.25 6.32
CA ASN A 575 -20.70 11.86 6.03
C ASN A 575 -21.44 11.10 4.93
N ARG A 576 -20.76 10.83 3.81
CA ARG A 576 -21.37 10.11 2.67
C ARG A 576 -21.83 8.70 3.04
N LEU A 577 -21.05 7.96 3.83
CA LEU A 577 -21.38 6.57 4.16
C LEU A 577 -22.37 6.44 5.32
N THR A 578 -22.61 7.51 6.07
CA THR A 578 -23.62 7.57 7.15
C THR A 578 -24.92 8.27 6.74
N GLU A 579 -24.96 8.98 5.59
CA GLU A 579 -26.09 9.79 5.09
C GLU A 579 -27.40 9.03 4.77
N LYS A 580 -27.52 7.72 5.06
CA LYS A 580 -28.78 6.94 4.95
C LYS A 580 -29.39 6.59 6.32
N THR A 581 -29.75 7.62 7.09
CA THR A 581 -30.77 7.55 8.17
C THR A 581 -31.83 8.66 8.11
N LYS A 582 -31.82 9.55 7.10
CA LYS A 582 -32.73 10.71 7.03
C LYS A 582 -33.69 10.81 5.83
N SER A 583 -33.75 9.82 4.93
CA SER A 583 -34.75 9.80 3.85
C SER A 583 -35.73 8.62 4.02
N PRO A 584 -37.05 8.87 4.07
CA PRO A 584 -38.04 7.82 4.24
C PRO A 584 -38.12 6.93 3.00
N ALA A 585 -38.48 5.67 3.25
CA ALA A 585 -38.59 4.59 2.29
C ALA A 585 -39.54 4.89 1.13
N THR A 586 -39.04 5.46 0.03
CA THR A 586 -39.76 5.56 -1.25
C THR A 586 -38.82 5.47 -2.46
N SER A 587 -38.04 4.39 -2.60
CA SER A 587 -37.47 4.03 -3.92
C SER A 587 -37.14 2.54 -4.05
N THR A 588 -38.17 1.71 -4.15
CA THR A 588 -38.06 0.34 -4.70
C THR A 588 -38.04 0.38 -6.23
N LYS A 589 -37.03 1.00 -6.86
CA LYS A 589 -36.82 0.91 -8.32
C LYS A 589 -35.33 0.94 -8.72
N ARG A 590 -34.92 -0.12 -9.44
CA ARG A 590 -33.69 -0.34 -10.25
C ARG A 590 -32.32 -0.13 -9.56
N GLY A 591 -31.59 -1.23 -9.37
CA GLY A 591 -30.11 -1.28 -9.46
C GLY A 591 -29.32 -0.26 -8.64
N ASP A 592 -29.76 0.06 -7.43
CA ASP A 592 -29.04 1.02 -6.59
C ASP A 592 -27.69 0.42 -6.17
N ALA A 593 -26.63 0.96 -6.76
CA ALA A 593 -25.26 0.74 -6.32
C ALA A 593 -25.17 0.89 -4.80
N SER A 594 -24.38 0.03 -4.14
CA SER A 594 -24.08 0.26 -2.72
C SER A 594 -23.49 1.67 -2.58
N LEU A 595 -23.92 2.41 -1.56
CA LEU A 595 -23.49 3.80 -1.33
C LEU A 595 -21.96 3.93 -1.33
N ALA A 596 -21.27 2.89 -0.87
CA ALA A 596 -19.81 2.79 -0.93
C ALA A 596 -19.26 2.68 -2.35
N SER A 597 -19.84 1.84 -3.21
CA SER A 597 -19.41 1.73 -4.61
C SER A 597 -19.60 3.04 -5.38
N SER A 598 -20.70 3.77 -5.15
CA SER A 598 -20.88 5.09 -5.77
C SER A 598 -19.90 6.12 -5.24
N THR A 599 -19.64 6.10 -3.92
CA THR A 599 -18.69 7.02 -3.26
C THR A 599 -17.28 6.78 -3.79
N ALA A 600 -16.86 5.52 -3.92
CA ALA A 600 -15.53 5.19 -4.43
C ALA A 600 -15.32 5.64 -5.88
N LEU A 601 -16.31 5.47 -6.75
CA LEU A 601 -16.20 5.92 -8.15
C LEU A 601 -16.22 7.44 -8.30
N GLU A 602 -16.94 8.14 -7.43
CA GLU A 602 -16.88 9.60 -7.35
C GLU A 602 -15.48 10.04 -6.92
N MET A 603 -14.97 9.47 -5.82
CA MET A 603 -13.65 9.76 -5.25
C MET A 603 -12.49 9.43 -6.21
N ALA A 604 -12.62 8.35 -6.99
CA ALA A 604 -11.61 7.89 -7.93
C ALA A 604 -11.27 8.92 -9.01
N LYS A 605 -12.16 9.88 -9.28
CA LYS A 605 -11.90 10.98 -10.24
C LYS A 605 -10.77 11.91 -9.78
N TRP A 606 -10.50 11.98 -8.48
CA TRP A 606 -9.47 12.84 -7.91
C TRP A 606 -8.23 12.06 -7.44
N THR A 607 -8.42 10.84 -6.95
CA THR A 607 -7.37 10.07 -6.25
C THR A 607 -6.90 8.82 -7.00
N GLY A 608 -7.63 8.40 -8.04
CA GLY A 608 -7.45 7.10 -8.66
C GLY A 608 -8.24 5.99 -7.97
N LEU A 609 -8.48 4.90 -8.70
CA LEU A 609 -9.41 3.87 -8.27
C LEU A 609 -8.89 3.08 -7.08
N THR A 610 -7.65 2.58 -7.08
CA THR A 610 -7.13 1.81 -5.93
C THR A 610 -7.18 2.61 -4.63
N GLN A 611 -6.83 3.89 -4.66
CA GLN A 611 -6.85 4.76 -3.49
C GLN A 611 -8.26 4.99 -2.95
N ALA A 612 -9.21 5.25 -3.84
CA ALA A 612 -10.61 5.40 -3.49
C ALA A 612 -11.19 4.13 -2.85
N MET A 613 -10.91 2.98 -3.45
CA MET A 613 -11.41 1.70 -2.94
C MET A 613 -10.82 1.38 -1.57
N PHE A 614 -9.52 1.63 -1.39
CA PHE A 614 -8.84 1.43 -0.11
C PHE A 614 -9.53 2.21 1.02
N TRP A 615 -9.66 3.54 0.88
CA TRP A 615 -10.19 4.37 1.95
C TRP A 615 -11.67 4.11 2.23
N VAL A 616 -12.50 3.94 1.19
CA VAL A 616 -13.92 3.61 1.37
C VAL A 616 -14.05 2.27 2.10
N GLN A 617 -13.22 1.27 1.79
CA GLN A 617 -13.19 -0.01 2.49
C GLN A 617 -12.81 0.14 3.96
N GLN A 618 -11.75 0.89 4.28
CA GLN A 618 -11.34 1.12 5.67
C GLN A 618 -12.46 1.78 6.50
N ILE A 619 -13.16 2.78 5.93
CA ILE A 619 -14.28 3.43 6.61
C ILE A 619 -15.47 2.47 6.78
N GLN A 620 -15.79 1.66 5.78
CA GLN A 620 -16.88 0.67 5.92
C GLN A 620 -16.61 -0.36 7.00
N ILE A 621 -15.38 -0.86 7.12
CA ILE A 621 -14.98 -1.79 8.18
C ILE A 621 -15.16 -1.12 9.54
N ALA A 622 -14.71 0.12 9.67
CA ALA A 622 -14.83 0.90 10.90
C ALA A 622 -16.29 1.21 11.30
N LEU A 623 -17.18 1.39 10.31
CA LEU A 623 -18.62 1.59 10.52
C LEU A 623 -19.39 0.29 10.77
N ALA A 624 -18.80 -0.87 10.47
CA ALA A 624 -19.51 -2.13 10.49
C ALA A 624 -20.04 -2.46 11.90
N GLY A 625 -21.37 -2.56 12.02
CA GLY A 625 -22.04 -2.89 13.27
C GLY A 625 -22.37 -1.71 14.19
N ARG A 626 -22.10 -0.45 13.79
CA ARG A 626 -22.47 0.76 14.54
C ARG A 626 -23.32 1.67 13.66
N LYS A 627 -24.62 1.80 13.97
CA LYS A 627 -25.58 2.54 13.13
C LYS A 627 -25.76 4.02 13.53
N GLU A 628 -25.42 4.38 14.75
CA GLU A 628 -25.55 5.74 15.27
C GLU A 628 -24.31 6.08 16.08
N MET A 629 -23.40 6.86 15.50
CA MET A 629 -22.25 7.41 16.21
C MET A 629 -21.86 8.75 15.60
N GLY A 630 -21.40 9.69 16.42
CA GLY A 630 -20.86 10.96 15.94
C GLY A 630 -19.47 10.79 15.32
N PHE A 631 -19.04 11.76 14.49
CA PHE A 631 -17.72 11.74 13.85
C PHE A 631 -16.57 11.62 14.87
N GLU A 632 -16.64 12.37 15.96
CA GLU A 632 -15.62 12.33 17.02
C GLU A 632 -15.52 10.94 17.69
N GLU A 633 -16.65 10.32 18.00
CA GLU A 633 -16.69 8.97 18.56
C GLU A 633 -16.16 7.93 17.56
N PHE A 634 -16.49 8.10 16.28
CA PHE A 634 -16.04 7.24 15.20
C PHE A 634 -14.51 7.25 15.06
N ILE A 635 -13.90 8.42 15.04
CA ILE A 635 -12.45 8.56 14.90
C ILE A 635 -11.73 8.07 16.15
N LYS A 636 -12.20 8.40 17.36
CA LYS A 636 -11.60 7.89 18.61
C LYS A 636 -11.67 6.37 18.72
N GLY A 637 -12.75 5.76 18.21
CA GLY A 637 -12.90 4.30 18.15
C GLY A 637 -12.02 3.62 17.09
N ASN A 638 -11.48 4.39 16.13
CA ASN A 638 -10.75 3.88 14.97
C ASN A 638 -9.53 4.77 14.66
N ALA A 639 -8.69 5.05 15.67
CA ALA A 639 -7.60 6.02 15.59
C ALA A 639 -6.60 5.75 14.44
N VAL A 640 -6.50 4.51 13.98
CA VAL A 640 -5.70 4.12 12.79
C VAL A 640 -6.09 4.89 11.53
N LEU A 641 -7.36 5.30 11.38
CA LEU A 641 -7.84 6.09 10.24
C LEU A 641 -7.22 7.49 10.19
N ALA A 642 -6.69 8.00 11.30
CA ALA A 642 -6.00 9.29 11.34
C ALA A 642 -4.56 9.22 10.84
N PHE A 643 -4.02 8.02 10.59
CA PHE A 643 -2.69 7.84 10.04
C PHE A 643 -2.72 7.98 8.52
N GLU A 644 -2.21 9.10 8.00
CA GLU A 644 -2.21 9.46 6.57
C GLU A 644 -1.49 8.39 5.71
N GLU A 645 -0.42 7.82 6.25
CA GLU A 645 0.44 6.82 5.59
C GLU A 645 -0.08 5.38 5.76
N LEU A 646 -1.30 5.18 6.28
CA LEU A 646 -1.93 3.87 6.43
C LEU A 646 -1.92 3.03 5.13
N PRO A 647 -2.11 3.58 3.91
CA PRO A 647 -1.97 2.81 2.68
C PRO A 647 -0.65 2.07 2.55
N PHE A 648 0.46 2.66 3.00
CA PHE A 648 1.79 2.08 2.85
C PHE A 648 2.06 0.91 3.80
N VAL A 649 1.18 0.66 4.77
CA VAL A 649 1.17 -0.61 5.52
C VAL A 649 0.80 -1.78 4.61
N TYR A 650 0.01 -1.54 3.57
CA TYR A 650 -0.54 -2.55 2.66
C TYR A 650 0.13 -2.53 1.28
N TYR A 651 0.49 -1.34 0.77
CA TYR A 651 1.04 -1.14 -0.56
C TYR A 651 2.48 -0.62 -0.51
N SER A 652 3.32 -1.04 -1.45
CA SER A 652 4.57 -0.32 -1.74
C SER A 652 4.26 1.05 -2.37
N PRO A 653 5.10 2.08 -2.12
CA PRO A 653 4.95 3.38 -2.76
C PRO A 653 4.92 3.29 -4.29
N GLN A 654 5.72 2.39 -4.87
CA GLN A 654 5.79 2.15 -6.31
C GLN A 654 4.46 1.62 -6.85
N LEU A 655 3.87 0.63 -6.18
CA LEU A 655 2.57 0.09 -6.59
C LEU A 655 1.48 1.15 -6.44
N TRP A 656 1.44 1.83 -5.29
CA TRP A 656 0.46 2.88 -4.99
C TRP A 656 0.50 4.07 -5.97
N GLY A 657 1.71 4.45 -6.42
CA GLY A 657 1.95 5.54 -7.37
C GLY A 657 1.92 5.12 -8.85
N SER A 658 1.62 3.87 -9.17
CA SER A 658 1.57 3.37 -10.55
C SER A 658 0.32 3.85 -11.31
N VAL A 659 0.42 3.93 -12.64
CA VAL A 659 -0.75 4.20 -13.49
C VAL A 659 -1.84 3.16 -13.30
N GLU A 660 -1.47 1.92 -13.02
CA GLU A 660 -2.43 0.83 -12.93
C GLU A 660 -3.19 0.83 -11.61
N ALA A 661 -2.60 1.34 -10.54
CA ALA A 661 -3.31 1.67 -9.30
C ALA A 661 -4.25 2.88 -9.46
N ARG A 662 -3.92 3.81 -10.36
CA ARG A 662 -4.77 4.96 -10.67
C ARG A 662 -5.98 4.57 -11.53
N ASP A 663 -5.73 3.84 -12.61
CA ASP A 663 -6.75 3.53 -13.63
C ASP A 663 -7.55 2.26 -13.28
N GLY A 664 -7.03 1.43 -12.37
CA GLY A 664 -7.58 0.16 -11.94
C GLY A 664 -7.50 -0.04 -10.42
N TYR A 665 -8.03 -1.17 -9.97
CA TYR A 665 -7.81 -1.71 -8.63
C TYR A 665 -6.66 -2.71 -8.73
N VAL A 666 -5.63 -2.50 -7.92
CA VAL A 666 -4.52 -3.45 -7.79
C VAL A 666 -4.49 -3.95 -6.36
N MET A 667 -4.21 -5.24 -6.16
CA MET A 667 -4.12 -5.77 -4.80
C MET A 667 -2.90 -5.20 -4.08
N PRO A 668 -2.93 -5.10 -2.74
CA PRO A 668 -1.73 -4.77 -2.00
C PRO A 668 -0.65 -5.86 -2.12
N ASP A 669 0.60 -5.42 -2.21
CA ASP A 669 1.80 -6.25 -2.35
C ASP A 669 2.55 -6.47 -1.03
N ARG A 670 2.16 -5.79 0.06
CA ARG A 670 2.78 -5.96 1.40
C ARG A 670 1.93 -6.77 2.36
N ARG A 671 0.67 -6.37 2.57
CA ARG A 671 -0.26 -7.00 3.53
C ARG A 671 -1.64 -7.11 2.88
N GLY A 672 -2.32 -8.23 3.05
CA GLY A 672 -3.67 -8.43 2.51
C GLY A 672 -4.68 -7.46 3.14
N LEU A 673 -5.63 -6.96 2.33
CA LEU A 673 -6.76 -6.18 2.81
C LEU A 673 -7.90 -7.12 3.22
N SER A 674 -8.24 -7.14 4.51
CA SER A 674 -9.41 -7.88 4.95
C SER A 674 -10.71 -7.16 4.58
N SER A 675 -11.74 -7.88 4.14
CA SER A 675 -13.14 -7.41 4.08
C SER A 675 -13.99 -7.97 5.23
N ILE A 676 -13.33 -8.44 6.29
CA ILE A 676 -13.94 -9.00 7.49
C ILE A 676 -14.01 -7.92 8.57
N VAL A 677 -15.10 -7.93 9.34
CA VAL A 677 -15.24 -7.10 10.55
C VAL A 677 -14.49 -7.76 11.71
N PRO A 678 -13.46 -7.13 12.30
CA PRO A 678 -12.70 -7.71 13.41
C PRO A 678 -13.59 -8.01 14.64
N GLY A 679 -13.36 -9.14 15.31
CA GLY A 679 -13.98 -9.44 16.62
C GLY A 679 -15.36 -10.11 16.62
N LYS A 680 -15.87 -10.56 15.47
CA LYS A 680 -17.09 -11.39 15.37
C LYS A 680 -16.88 -12.64 14.52
N VAL A 681 -15.79 -13.35 14.78
CA VAL A 681 -15.71 -14.77 14.43
C VAL A 681 -16.65 -15.49 15.39
N LYS A 682 -17.78 -16.01 14.90
CA LYS A 682 -18.59 -16.92 15.72
C LYS A 682 -17.81 -18.23 15.79
N HIS A 683 -17.18 -18.49 16.92
CA HIS A 683 -16.75 -19.84 17.30
C HIS A 683 -17.95 -20.79 17.31
#